data_AF-A0A1U7UPF8-F1
#
_entry.id   AF-A0A1U7UPF8-F1
#
_cell.length_a   1.000
_cell.length_b   1.000
_cell.length_c   1.000
_cell.angle_alpha   90.00
_cell.angle_beta   90.00
_cell.angle_gamma   90.00
#
_symmetry.space_group_name_H-M   'P 1'
#
loop_
_entity.id
_entity.type
_entity.pdbx_description
1 polymer ?
#
loop_
_entity_poly.entity_id
_entity_poly.type
_entity_poly.pdbx_seq_one_letter_code
_entity_poly.pdbx_strand_id
1 'polypeptide(L)'
;MAASVENRQFSHLEAGLSRSFKPRSDSPVRGCNFPSPNSTNFQKKPNSTIYLDYSSSEDDDDDDEKNEYLQMIKKGNSELEPSVHDTRDEGTADNWIERNFSMIRLTGKHPFNSEPPLNRLMHHGFITPVPLHYVRNHGPVPKGTWDDWTVEVTGLVKRPMKFTMDQLVNEFPCRELPVTLVCAGNRRKEQNMVKQTIGFNWGAAAVSTTIWRGVPLRALLKRCGVFSKNKGALNVCFEGADVLPGGGGSKYGTSIKKEFAMDPARDIIVAYMQNGEKLAPDHGFPVRMIIPGFIGGRMVKWIKRIIVTTQESDSYYHFKDNRVLPPHVDAELANTEAWWYKPEYIINELNINSVITTPCHEEILPINAWTTQRPYTLRGYSYSGGGKKVTRVEVTLDGGETWQVSTLDHPEKPTKYGKYWCWCFWSLEVEVLDLLSAKEIAVRAWDETLNTQPEKLIWNVMGMMNNCWFRVKMNVCKPHKGEIGIVFEHPTQPGNQSGGWMAKERHLEISAEAPQTLKKSISTPFMNTASKMYSMSEVRKHSSADSAWIIVHGHIYDATRFLKDHPGGTDSILINAGTDCTEEFDAIHSDKAKKLLEDFRIGELITTGYTSDSPGNSVHGSSSFSSFLAPIKELVPAQRSVALIPREKIPCKLIDKQSISHDVRKFRFALPSEDQVLGLPVGKHIFLCAVIDDKLCMRAYTPTSTIDEVGYFELVVKIYFKGIHPKFPNGGQMSQYLDSMPLGSFLDVKGPLGHIEYQGKGNFLVHGKQKFAKKLAMIAGGTGITPVYQVMQAILKDPEDDTEMYVVYANRTEDDILLKEELDSWAEKIPERVKVWYVVQDSIKEGWKYSIGFITEAILREHIPEPSHTTLALACGPPPMIQFAVNPNLEKMGYDIKDSLLVF
;
A
#
# COMPACT_ATOMS: atom_id res chain seq x y z
N MET A 1 27.94 -52.75 -12.13
CA MET A 1 27.80 -54.11 -11.56
C MET A 1 26.47 -54.18 -10.83
N ALA A 2 25.87 -55.37 -10.69
CA ALA A 2 24.53 -55.53 -10.11
C ALA A 2 24.59 -56.28 -8.78
N ALA A 3 23.71 -55.88 -7.84
CA ALA A 3 23.29 -56.69 -6.71
C ALA A 3 21.88 -56.24 -6.29
N SER A 4 20.91 -57.12 -6.44
CA SER A 4 19.59 -57.03 -5.81
C SER A 4 19.56 -57.93 -4.55
N VAL A 5 18.52 -57.82 -3.73
CA VAL A 5 17.65 -58.94 -3.28
C VAL A 5 16.72 -58.49 -2.13
N GLU A 6 15.45 -58.32 -2.52
CA GLU A 6 14.20 -58.74 -1.85
C GLU A 6 13.74 -58.26 -0.46
N ASN A 7 12.40 -58.26 -0.36
CA ASN A 7 11.60 -58.00 0.84
C ASN A 7 11.57 -59.20 1.81
N ARG A 8 11.10 -58.96 3.04
CA ARG A 8 10.35 -59.96 3.81
C ARG A 8 9.04 -59.38 4.34
N GLN A 9 7.97 -60.17 4.25
CA GLN A 9 6.64 -59.86 4.78
C GLN A 9 6.47 -60.35 6.22
N PHE A 10 5.43 -59.87 6.91
CA PHE A 10 5.05 -60.28 8.25
C PHE A 10 4.41 -61.69 8.28
N SER A 11 4.55 -62.38 9.42
CA SER A 11 3.81 -63.60 9.78
C SER A 11 2.63 -63.30 10.73
N HIS A 12 1.79 -64.31 10.99
CA HIS A 12 0.38 -64.19 11.43
C HIS A 12 0.08 -64.95 12.75
N LEU A 13 -0.87 -64.43 13.58
CA LEU A 13 -1.81 -65.15 14.50
C LEU A 13 -1.16 -65.95 15.69
N GLU A 14 -1.81 -66.46 16.76
CA GLU A 14 -3.10 -66.32 17.52
C GLU A 14 -2.93 -67.03 18.92
N ALA A 15 -3.84 -67.15 19.93
CA ALA A 15 -5.19 -66.65 20.30
C ALA A 15 -5.48 -66.93 21.82
N GLY A 16 -6.60 -66.41 22.38
CA GLY A 16 -7.22 -66.89 23.65
C GLY A 16 -7.37 -65.81 24.76
N LEU A 17 -8.58 -65.37 25.17
CA LEU A 17 -9.62 -65.99 26.05
C LEU A 17 -9.22 -66.01 27.56
N SER A 18 -10.05 -65.68 28.56
CA SER A 18 -11.54 -65.77 28.69
C SER A 18 -12.13 -64.92 29.87
N ARG A 19 -13.43 -64.50 29.75
CA ARG A 19 -14.58 -64.39 30.73
C ARG A 19 -14.36 -64.11 32.27
N SER A 20 -15.28 -63.52 33.08
CA SER A 20 -16.66 -62.98 32.92
C SER A 20 -17.24 -62.21 34.17
N PHE A 21 -18.13 -61.24 33.93
CA PHE A 21 -19.33 -60.76 34.70
C PHE A 21 -19.47 -60.78 36.27
N LYS A 22 -19.66 -59.57 36.86
CA LYS A 22 -20.79 -59.04 37.73
C LYS A 22 -21.25 -59.82 39.02
N PRO A 23 -22.06 -59.25 39.98
CA PRO A 23 -22.97 -58.07 39.92
C PRO A 23 -23.13 -57.12 41.17
N ARG A 24 -23.85 -55.99 40.98
CA ARG A 24 -24.68 -55.17 41.94
C ARG A 24 -24.02 -54.56 43.20
N SER A 25 -24.48 -53.43 43.77
CA SER A 25 -25.35 -52.29 43.37
C SER A 25 -25.07 -51.09 44.34
N ASP A 26 -25.88 -50.07 44.71
CA ASP A 26 -27.29 -49.66 44.49
C ASP A 26 -27.50 -48.13 44.74
N SER A 27 -28.72 -47.63 45.01
CA SER A 27 -29.04 -46.20 45.28
C SER A 27 -30.06 -46.01 46.44
N PRO A 28 -30.07 -44.88 47.19
CA PRO A 28 -31.06 -43.79 46.95
C PRO A 28 -30.58 -42.36 47.41
N VAL A 29 -31.23 -41.18 47.32
CA VAL A 29 -32.24 -40.45 46.48
C VAL A 29 -32.55 -39.09 47.19
N ARG A 30 -32.67 -37.98 46.43
CA ARG A 30 -33.35 -36.66 46.73
C ARG A 30 -32.86 -35.69 47.85
N GLY A 31 -32.98 -34.40 47.52
CA GLY A 31 -33.12 -33.26 48.43
C GLY A 31 -33.12 -31.92 47.67
N CYS A 32 -34.21 -31.15 47.69
CA CYS A 32 -34.35 -29.88 46.95
C CYS A 32 -34.79 -28.74 47.89
N ASN A 33 -34.28 -27.51 47.70
CA ASN A 33 -35.04 -26.23 47.68
C ASN A 33 -34.15 -24.97 47.82
N PHE A 34 -34.68 -23.84 47.35
CA PHE A 34 -34.28 -22.43 47.59
C PHE A 34 -35.47 -21.73 48.28
N PRO A 35 -35.32 -20.64 49.09
CA PRO A 35 -34.93 -19.31 48.57
C PRO A 35 -34.12 -18.37 49.52
N SER A 36 -33.86 -17.15 49.03
CA SER A 36 -33.15 -15.98 49.60
C SER A 36 -33.97 -15.23 50.70
N PRO A 37 -33.58 -14.02 51.24
CA PRO A 37 -32.46 -13.11 50.92
C PRO A 37 -31.74 -12.38 52.12
N ASN A 38 -30.91 -11.38 51.77
CA ASN A 38 -30.47 -10.16 52.50
C ASN A 38 -29.10 -10.09 53.23
N SER A 39 -28.24 -9.17 52.72
CA SER A 39 -27.29 -8.28 53.44
C SER A 39 -26.14 -8.90 54.27
N THR A 40 -24.93 -8.35 54.38
CA THR A 40 -24.42 -6.97 54.19
C THR A 40 -23.03 -6.93 53.52
N ASN A 41 -22.57 -5.74 53.12
CA ASN A 41 -21.21 -5.48 52.61
C ASN A 41 -20.09 -5.92 53.58
N PHE A 42 -19.02 -6.52 53.03
CA PHE A 42 -17.64 -6.23 53.46
C PHE A 42 -16.66 -6.50 52.31
N GLN A 43 -15.79 -5.54 52.01
CA GLN A 43 -14.73 -5.69 51.01
C GLN A 43 -13.64 -6.64 51.53
N LYS A 44 -13.26 -7.64 50.74
CA LYS A 44 -11.97 -8.36 50.88
C LYS A 44 -11.35 -8.58 49.51
N LYS A 45 -10.03 -8.39 49.44
CA LYS A 45 -9.21 -8.72 48.25
C LYS A 45 -9.30 -10.23 47.99
N PRO A 46 -9.35 -10.69 46.73
CA PRO A 46 -9.17 -12.11 46.44
C PRO A 46 -7.72 -12.48 46.70
N ASN A 47 -7.48 -13.34 47.69
CA ASN A 47 -6.20 -14.03 47.82
C ASN A 47 -6.07 -15.09 46.73
N SER A 48 -4.83 -15.39 46.37
CA SER A 48 -4.35 -16.54 45.60
C SER A 48 -5.31 -17.74 45.53
N THR A 49 -5.97 -17.93 44.38
CA THR A 49 -6.57 -19.21 44.00
C THR A 49 -5.56 -19.97 43.15
N ILE A 50 -5.40 -21.26 43.43
CA ILE A 50 -4.36 -22.11 42.83
C ILE A 50 -4.61 -22.28 41.32
N TYR A 51 -3.67 -21.80 40.50
CA TYR A 51 -3.62 -22.16 39.08
C TYR A 51 -3.06 -23.58 38.96
N LEU A 52 -3.84 -24.49 38.39
CA LEU A 52 -3.33 -25.78 37.91
C LEU A 52 -2.57 -25.53 36.60
N ASP A 53 -1.25 -25.38 36.73
CA ASP A 53 -0.35 -25.29 35.58
C ASP A 53 -0.37 -26.60 34.76
N TYR A 54 -0.01 -26.49 33.48
CA TYR A 54 0.25 -27.62 32.58
C TYR A 54 1.73 -27.67 32.13
N SER A 55 2.62 -26.93 32.79
CA SER A 55 4.01 -27.37 32.94
C SER A 55 4.05 -28.73 33.68
N SER A 56 5.19 -29.40 33.62
CA SER A 56 5.42 -30.56 34.49
C SER A 56 5.66 -30.06 35.91
N SER A 57 5.34 -30.87 36.92
CA SER A 57 6.11 -30.78 38.16
C SER A 57 7.56 -31.19 37.90
N GLU A 58 8.48 -30.65 38.69
CA GLU A 58 9.96 -30.81 38.59
C GLU A 58 10.59 -29.93 37.49
N ASP A 59 11.02 -28.73 37.87
CA ASP A 59 12.41 -28.23 37.78
C ASP A 59 12.48 -26.76 38.30
N ASP A 60 13.44 -26.43 39.19
CA ASP A 60 13.62 -25.05 39.71
C ASP A 60 14.08 -24.06 38.60
N ASP A 61 14.69 -24.60 37.53
CA ASP A 61 15.19 -23.86 36.35
C ASP A 61 14.12 -23.07 35.57
N ASP A 62 12.84 -23.43 35.70
CA ASP A 62 11.71 -22.84 34.94
C ASP A 62 11.30 -21.46 35.52
N ASP A 63 11.45 -21.24 36.83
CA ASP A 63 11.13 -19.96 37.49
C ASP A 63 12.28 -18.93 37.36
N ASP A 64 13.55 -19.36 37.28
CA ASP A 64 14.69 -18.46 37.06
C ASP A 64 14.71 -17.87 35.64
N GLU A 65 14.47 -18.66 34.59
CA GLU A 65 14.34 -18.14 33.21
C GLU A 65 13.20 -17.10 33.09
N LYS A 66 12.09 -17.37 33.78
CA LYS A 66 10.96 -16.45 33.88
C LYS A 66 11.31 -15.16 34.62
N ASN A 67 12.13 -15.24 35.68
CA ASN A 67 12.67 -14.07 36.36
C ASN A 67 13.64 -13.27 35.48
N GLU A 68 14.44 -13.91 34.62
CA GLU A 68 15.29 -13.23 33.64
C GLU A 68 14.47 -12.48 32.59
N TYR A 69 13.48 -13.12 31.95
CA TYR A 69 12.62 -12.44 30.98
C TYR A 69 11.84 -11.28 31.61
N LEU A 70 11.38 -11.41 32.86
CA LEU A 70 10.76 -10.31 33.60
C LEU A 70 11.74 -9.16 33.89
N GLN A 71 13.03 -9.42 34.07
CA GLN A 71 14.06 -8.37 34.16
C GLN A 71 14.31 -7.70 32.80
N MET A 72 14.39 -8.46 31.71
CA MET A 72 14.55 -7.92 30.35
C MET A 72 13.38 -6.99 29.97
N ILE A 73 12.13 -7.41 30.26
CA ILE A 73 10.93 -6.60 30.02
C ILE A 73 10.96 -5.30 30.84
N LYS A 74 11.26 -5.38 32.15
CA LYS A 74 11.36 -4.19 33.03
C LYS A 74 12.43 -3.22 32.53
N LYS A 75 13.61 -3.73 32.17
CA LYS A 75 14.70 -2.92 31.62
C LYS A 75 14.26 -2.23 30.32
N GLY A 76 13.82 -3.00 29.33
CA GLY A 76 13.43 -2.47 28.02
C GLY A 76 12.28 -1.45 28.10
N ASN A 77 11.30 -1.67 28.98
CA ASN A 77 10.23 -0.69 29.22
C ASN A 77 10.71 0.57 29.97
N SER A 78 11.75 0.48 30.82
CA SER A 78 12.34 1.64 31.51
C SER A 78 13.26 2.49 30.62
N GLU A 79 13.76 1.91 29.53
CA GLU A 79 14.59 2.55 28.49
C GLU A 79 13.75 3.12 27.33
N LEU A 80 12.41 3.15 27.46
CA LEU A 80 11.50 3.62 26.42
C LEU A 80 10.86 4.98 26.72
N GLU A 81 10.92 5.86 25.73
CA GLU A 81 9.99 6.97 25.58
C GLU A 81 8.54 6.46 25.43
N PRO A 82 7.55 7.13 26.03
CA PRO A 82 6.14 6.78 25.88
C PRO A 82 5.67 6.72 24.42
N SER A 83 4.68 5.86 24.17
CA SER A 83 3.85 5.96 22.96
C SER A 83 3.07 7.28 22.98
N VAL A 84 2.80 7.83 21.80
CA VAL A 84 2.03 9.06 21.60
C VAL A 84 1.07 8.92 20.41
N HIS A 85 0.04 9.76 20.32
CA HIS A 85 -0.73 9.87 19.08
C HIS A 85 0.16 10.46 17.97
N ASP A 86 0.28 9.73 16.86
CA ASP A 86 0.95 10.18 15.64
C ASP A 86 -0.01 11.08 14.86
N THR A 87 0.36 12.35 14.60
CA THR A 87 -0.49 13.29 13.86
C THR A 87 -0.82 12.81 12.44
N ARG A 88 -0.02 11.89 11.89
CA ARG A 88 -0.30 11.23 10.60
C ARG A 88 -1.50 10.27 10.66
N ASP A 89 -1.92 9.85 11.86
CA ASP A 89 -3.12 9.04 12.09
C ASP A 89 -4.40 9.87 12.27
N GLU A 90 -4.32 11.19 12.42
CA GLU A 90 -5.49 12.09 12.46
C GLU A 90 -6.33 11.95 11.18
N GLY A 91 -7.66 11.86 11.28
CA GLY A 91 -8.50 11.56 10.13
C GLY A 91 -8.20 10.18 9.51
N THR A 92 -7.87 9.20 10.35
CA THR A 92 -7.89 7.77 10.01
C THR A 92 -8.67 7.01 11.08
N ALA A 93 -9.08 5.78 10.78
CA ALA A 93 -9.73 4.89 11.75
C ALA A 93 -8.81 4.45 12.93
N ASP A 94 -7.50 4.67 12.82
CA ASP A 94 -6.48 4.34 13.82
C ASP A 94 -6.12 5.54 14.74
N ASN A 95 -6.76 6.71 14.58
CA ASN A 95 -6.47 7.98 15.29
C ASN A 95 -6.53 7.96 16.83
N TRP A 96 -6.88 6.83 17.42
CA TRP A 96 -7.12 6.58 18.84
C TRP A 96 -6.01 5.72 19.46
N ILE A 97 -5.02 5.32 18.67
CA ILE A 97 -3.92 4.45 19.08
C ILE A 97 -2.71 5.33 19.34
N GLU A 98 -2.00 5.05 20.43
CA GLU A 98 -0.69 5.63 20.72
C GLU A 98 0.40 4.68 20.21
N ARG A 99 1.39 5.23 19.49
CA ARG A 99 2.50 4.51 18.86
C ARG A 99 3.82 5.17 19.27
N ASN A 100 4.90 4.39 19.43
CA ASN A 100 6.20 4.98 19.74
C ASN A 100 6.74 5.72 18.50
N PHE A 101 7.09 6.99 18.66
CA PHE A 101 7.44 7.89 17.54
C PHE A 101 8.69 7.46 16.76
N SER A 102 9.57 6.63 17.34
CA SER A 102 10.79 6.16 16.67
C SER A 102 10.52 5.04 15.65
N MET A 103 9.30 4.49 15.62
CA MET A 103 8.90 3.45 14.66
C MET A 103 8.88 3.98 13.22
N ILE A 104 9.63 3.32 12.35
CA ILE A 104 9.79 3.74 10.96
C ILE A 104 8.57 3.29 10.17
N ARG A 105 7.71 4.27 9.84
CA ARG A 105 6.47 4.07 9.06
C ARG A 105 6.81 3.73 7.60
N LEU A 106 6.36 2.57 7.12
CA LEU A 106 6.72 1.98 5.82
C LEU A 106 5.64 2.15 4.75
N THR A 107 4.45 2.54 5.18
CA THR A 107 3.31 2.95 4.36
C THR A 107 3.05 4.44 4.55
N GLY A 108 2.20 5.03 3.71
CA GLY A 108 1.70 6.40 3.91
C GLY A 108 0.69 6.48 5.07
N LYS A 109 -0.37 7.27 4.88
CA LYS A 109 -1.33 7.57 5.94
C LYS A 109 -2.03 6.32 6.51
N HIS A 110 -2.47 5.36 5.69
CA HIS A 110 -3.16 4.16 6.18
C HIS A 110 -3.14 3.04 5.11
N PRO A 111 -3.07 1.73 5.47
CA PRO A 111 -3.00 1.16 6.82
C PRO A 111 -1.61 1.26 7.46
N PHE A 112 -1.56 1.30 8.79
CA PHE A 112 -0.30 1.42 9.53
C PHE A 112 0.58 0.17 9.39
N ASN A 113 1.82 0.38 8.93
CA ASN A 113 2.84 -0.65 8.86
C ASN A 113 4.19 -0.01 9.23
N SER A 114 4.94 -0.62 10.13
CA SER A 114 6.18 -0.05 10.67
C SER A 114 7.15 -1.11 11.16
N GLU A 115 8.46 -0.81 11.07
CA GLU A 115 9.52 -1.55 11.76
C GLU A 115 10.30 -0.62 12.71
N PRO A 116 10.84 -1.13 13.83
CA PRO A 116 11.75 -0.35 14.66
C PRO A 116 13.06 -0.04 13.90
N PRO A 117 13.77 1.04 14.25
CA PRO A 117 15.14 1.26 13.79
C PRO A 117 16.02 0.05 14.18
N LEU A 118 16.77 -0.52 13.24
CA LEU A 118 17.47 -1.80 13.45
C LEU A 118 18.46 -1.77 14.63
N ASN A 119 19.19 -0.65 14.78
CA ASN A 119 20.08 -0.43 15.93
C ASN A 119 19.31 -0.36 17.26
N ARG A 120 18.13 0.26 17.27
CA ARG A 120 17.26 0.39 18.45
C ARG A 120 16.57 -0.93 18.82
N LEU A 121 16.20 -1.74 17.84
CA LEU A 121 15.72 -3.11 18.05
C LEU A 121 16.78 -3.95 18.77
N MET A 122 18.02 -3.91 18.28
CA MET A 122 19.13 -4.69 18.86
C MET A 122 19.62 -4.15 20.20
N HIS A 123 19.44 -2.85 20.48
CA HIS A 123 19.81 -2.24 21.76
C HIS A 123 19.07 -2.87 22.96
N HIS A 124 17.78 -3.17 22.81
CA HIS A 124 17.00 -3.83 23.87
C HIS A 124 17.21 -5.35 23.93
N GLY A 125 17.96 -5.94 22.99
CA GLY A 125 18.39 -7.34 23.04
C GLY A 125 17.25 -8.35 22.82
N PHE A 126 17.25 -9.43 23.61
CA PHE A 126 16.50 -10.66 23.30
C PHE A 126 14.98 -10.49 23.28
N ILE A 127 14.43 -9.72 24.22
CA ILE A 127 12.99 -9.42 24.30
C ILE A 127 12.75 -7.99 23.82
N THR A 128 12.10 -7.86 22.66
CA THR A 128 11.67 -6.58 22.10
C THR A 128 10.57 -5.95 23.00
N PRO A 129 10.69 -4.69 23.42
CA PRO A 129 9.59 -3.97 24.07
C PRO A 129 8.35 -3.86 23.17
N VAL A 130 7.15 -3.94 23.74
CA VAL A 130 5.89 -3.97 22.94
C VAL A 130 5.72 -2.73 22.04
N PRO A 131 6.04 -1.49 22.47
CA PRO A 131 5.97 -0.30 21.61
C PRO A 131 6.95 -0.29 20.43
N LEU A 132 7.96 -1.17 20.41
CA LEU A 132 8.90 -1.36 19.31
C LEU A 132 8.67 -2.65 18.51
N HIS A 133 7.73 -3.51 18.92
CA HIS A 133 7.41 -4.72 18.17
C HIS A 133 6.82 -4.33 16.80
N TYR A 134 7.39 -4.85 15.70
CA TYR A 134 7.03 -4.42 14.35
C TYR A 134 5.52 -4.58 14.07
N VAL A 135 4.92 -3.60 13.40
CA VAL A 135 3.47 -3.60 13.13
C VAL A 135 3.20 -3.85 11.66
N ARG A 136 2.35 -4.85 11.38
CA ARG A 136 1.75 -5.05 10.05
C ARG A 136 0.23 -5.06 10.20
N ASN A 137 -0.44 -4.05 9.66
CA ASN A 137 -1.89 -4.02 9.46
C ASN A 137 -2.23 -4.05 7.96
N HIS A 138 -3.20 -4.87 7.56
CA HIS A 138 -3.75 -4.87 6.20
C HIS A 138 -4.88 -3.84 5.99
N GLY A 139 -5.41 -3.28 7.08
CA GLY A 139 -6.51 -2.30 7.12
C GLY A 139 -6.60 -1.65 8.51
N PRO A 140 -7.76 -1.10 8.90
CA PRO A 140 -7.95 -0.48 10.21
C PRO A 140 -7.79 -1.46 11.37
N VAL A 141 -7.35 -0.97 12.52
CA VAL A 141 -7.38 -1.72 13.78
C VAL A 141 -8.81 -1.75 14.34
N PRO A 142 -9.43 -2.93 14.56
CA PRO A 142 -10.76 -3.04 15.16
C PRO A 142 -10.81 -2.47 16.58
N LYS A 143 -11.74 -1.55 16.83
CA LYS A 143 -12.11 -1.11 18.18
C LYS A 143 -12.93 -2.22 18.85
N GLY A 144 -12.38 -2.81 19.91
CA GLY A 144 -13.04 -3.83 20.72
C GLY A 144 -12.76 -3.63 22.20
N THR A 145 -13.68 -4.05 23.06
CA THR A 145 -13.50 -4.12 24.51
C THR A 145 -13.01 -5.51 24.91
N TRP A 146 -12.70 -5.72 26.20
CA TRP A 146 -12.43 -7.06 26.72
C TRP A 146 -13.74 -7.87 26.88
N ASP A 147 -14.77 -7.22 27.41
CA ASP A 147 -15.98 -7.89 27.93
C ASP A 147 -16.94 -8.32 26.80
N ASP A 148 -17.08 -7.50 25.75
CA ASP A 148 -17.93 -7.82 24.58
C ASP A 148 -17.26 -8.83 23.64
N TRP A 149 -15.98 -9.14 23.83
CA TRP A 149 -15.24 -9.94 22.87
C TRP A 149 -15.41 -11.44 23.09
N THR A 150 -16.00 -12.08 22.08
CA THR A 150 -16.13 -13.53 21.98
C THR A 150 -15.31 -14.12 20.82
N VAL A 151 -14.76 -15.32 21.04
CA VAL A 151 -14.16 -16.17 20.01
C VAL A 151 -15.07 -17.38 19.76
N GLU A 152 -15.52 -17.57 18.53
CA GLU A 152 -16.31 -18.73 18.09
C GLU A 152 -15.38 -19.88 17.67
N VAL A 153 -15.66 -21.09 18.15
CA VAL A 153 -15.05 -22.33 17.65
C VAL A 153 -16.15 -23.20 17.04
N THR A 154 -16.05 -23.49 15.73
CA THR A 154 -17.16 -24.06 14.96
C THR A 154 -16.67 -24.96 13.80
N GLY A 155 -17.58 -25.41 12.93
CA GLY A 155 -17.32 -26.35 11.84
C GLY A 155 -17.33 -27.80 12.32
N LEU A 156 -16.31 -28.57 11.96
CA LEU A 156 -16.17 -30.01 12.22
C LEU A 156 -15.76 -30.33 13.68
N VAL A 157 -16.62 -29.91 14.60
CA VAL A 157 -16.52 -30.10 16.06
C VAL A 157 -17.85 -30.68 16.61
N LYS A 158 -17.79 -31.49 17.67
CA LYS A 158 -19.00 -32.05 18.33
C LYS A 158 -19.89 -30.99 18.98
N ARG A 159 -19.29 -29.91 19.47
CA ARG A 159 -19.95 -28.82 20.19
C ARG A 159 -19.36 -27.49 19.70
N PRO A 160 -20.00 -26.80 18.74
CA PRO A 160 -19.68 -25.41 18.45
C PRO A 160 -19.91 -24.57 19.72
N MET A 161 -18.99 -23.65 20.02
CA MET A 161 -19.04 -22.82 21.23
C MET A 161 -18.54 -21.41 20.94
N LYS A 162 -19.02 -20.43 21.71
CA LYS A 162 -18.43 -19.10 21.80
C LYS A 162 -17.88 -18.94 23.21
N PHE A 163 -16.65 -18.43 23.33
CA PHE A 163 -15.98 -18.16 24.60
C PHE A 163 -15.79 -16.65 24.74
N THR A 164 -16.16 -16.07 25.88
CA THR A 164 -15.74 -14.70 26.24
C THR A 164 -14.26 -14.67 26.60
N MET A 165 -13.66 -13.48 26.67
CA MET A 165 -12.27 -13.33 27.14
C MET A 165 -12.05 -13.92 28.54
N ASP A 166 -12.99 -13.71 29.47
CA ASP A 166 -12.90 -14.26 30.82
C ASP A 166 -12.99 -15.79 30.83
N GLN A 167 -13.77 -16.40 29.93
CA GLN A 167 -13.75 -17.86 29.79
C GLN A 167 -12.41 -18.35 29.23
N LEU A 168 -11.82 -17.66 28.24
CA LEU A 168 -10.50 -18.01 27.74
C LEU A 168 -9.41 -17.94 28.82
N VAL A 169 -9.45 -16.95 29.70
CA VAL A 169 -8.46 -16.81 30.79
C VAL A 169 -8.70 -17.78 31.94
N ASN A 170 -9.94 -18.02 32.36
CA ASN A 170 -10.24 -18.73 33.61
C ASN A 170 -10.69 -20.20 33.44
N GLU A 171 -11.17 -20.62 32.26
CA GLU A 171 -11.67 -21.98 32.03
C GLU A 171 -10.65 -22.93 31.35
N PHE A 172 -9.43 -22.46 31.08
CA PHE A 172 -8.40 -23.20 30.33
C PHE A 172 -7.02 -23.05 30.96
N PRO A 173 -6.13 -24.06 30.84
CA PRO A 173 -4.73 -23.89 31.18
C PRO A 173 -4.10 -22.88 30.21
N CYS A 174 -3.34 -21.92 30.74
CA CYS A 174 -2.52 -21.04 29.92
C CYS A 174 -1.16 -21.68 29.60
N ARG A 175 -0.55 -21.23 28.51
CA ARG A 175 0.88 -21.40 28.20
C ARG A 175 1.47 -20.01 27.99
N GLU A 176 2.64 -19.79 28.56
CA GLU A 176 3.45 -18.59 28.43
C GLU A 176 4.82 -19.00 27.87
N LEU A 177 5.32 -18.30 26.86
CA LEU A 177 6.61 -18.60 26.19
C LEU A 177 7.14 -17.41 25.36
N PRO A 178 8.47 -17.28 25.16
CA PRO A 178 9.03 -16.39 24.14
C PRO A 178 8.72 -16.92 22.73
N VAL A 179 8.45 -16.01 21.77
CA VAL A 179 8.34 -16.35 20.34
C VAL A 179 8.88 -15.19 19.50
N THR A 180 9.76 -15.48 18.55
CA THR A 180 10.13 -14.53 17.49
C THR A 180 9.06 -14.52 16.40
N LEU A 181 8.43 -13.37 16.21
CA LEU A 181 7.46 -13.11 15.17
C LEU A 181 8.20 -12.45 13.99
N VAL A 182 7.99 -12.93 12.77
CA VAL A 182 8.68 -12.44 11.56
C VAL A 182 7.69 -12.21 10.43
N CYS A 183 7.81 -11.06 9.76
CA CYS A 183 7.05 -10.77 8.56
C CYS A 183 7.55 -11.61 7.38
N ALA A 184 6.63 -12.20 6.60
CA ALA A 184 6.99 -12.87 5.34
C ALA A 184 7.71 -11.93 4.35
N GLY A 185 7.53 -10.61 4.50
CA GLY A 185 8.23 -9.57 3.74
C GLY A 185 9.49 -9.00 4.37
N ASN A 186 10.06 -9.61 5.43
CA ASN A 186 11.35 -9.15 5.97
C ASN A 186 12.42 -9.08 4.86
N ARG A 187 13.27 -8.05 4.90
CA ARG A 187 14.29 -7.76 3.88
C ARG A 187 13.74 -7.56 2.45
N ARG A 188 12.47 -7.16 2.28
CA ARG A 188 11.88 -6.96 0.94
C ARG A 188 12.59 -5.89 0.12
N LYS A 189 13.04 -4.78 0.73
CA LYS A 189 13.56 -3.64 -0.04
C LYS A 189 14.76 -4.04 -0.91
N GLU A 190 15.60 -4.97 -0.46
CA GLU A 190 16.66 -5.60 -1.27
C GLU A 190 16.12 -6.17 -2.60
N GLN A 191 14.98 -6.88 -2.58
CA GLN A 191 14.35 -7.38 -3.81
C GLN A 191 13.83 -6.24 -4.68
N ASN A 192 13.21 -5.21 -4.09
CA ASN A 192 12.72 -4.03 -4.81
C ASN A 192 13.85 -3.19 -5.44
N MET A 193 15.07 -3.26 -4.89
CA MET A 193 16.25 -2.65 -5.50
C MET A 193 16.63 -3.34 -6.81
N VAL A 194 16.53 -4.66 -6.90
CA VAL A 194 16.78 -5.43 -8.13
C VAL A 194 15.61 -5.31 -9.12
N LYS A 195 14.37 -5.60 -8.68
CA LYS A 195 13.15 -5.54 -9.51
C LYS A 195 11.95 -5.26 -8.62
N GLN A 196 11.09 -4.30 -9.00
CA GLN A 196 9.95 -3.90 -8.18
C GLN A 196 8.97 -5.06 -7.97
N THR A 197 8.61 -5.31 -6.71
CA THR A 197 7.59 -6.29 -6.28
C THR A 197 6.29 -5.58 -5.89
N ILE A 198 5.22 -6.34 -5.63
CA ILE A 198 3.92 -5.82 -5.18
C ILE A 198 4.01 -5.20 -3.76
N GLY A 199 4.99 -5.60 -2.96
CA GLY A 199 5.08 -5.24 -1.54
C GLY A 199 5.88 -3.97 -1.24
N PHE A 200 5.44 -3.24 -0.21
CA PHE A 200 6.16 -2.09 0.35
C PHE A 200 7.46 -2.47 1.06
N ASN A 201 8.35 -1.49 1.16
CA ASN A 201 9.77 -1.61 1.49
C ASN A 201 10.04 -1.88 2.98
N TRP A 202 10.01 -3.15 3.42
CA TRP A 202 10.67 -3.53 4.67
C TRP A 202 12.20 -3.53 4.50
N GLY A 203 12.90 -2.97 5.48
CA GLY A 203 14.30 -3.25 5.76
C GLY A 203 14.47 -4.60 6.45
N ALA A 204 15.43 -4.68 7.36
CA ALA A 204 15.81 -5.90 8.06
C ALA A 204 15.28 -6.00 9.51
N ALA A 205 14.32 -5.15 9.90
CA ALA A 205 13.75 -5.10 11.25
C ALA A 205 12.26 -5.54 11.28
N ALA A 206 11.77 -6.23 10.25
CA ALA A 206 10.43 -6.83 10.21
C ALA A 206 10.32 -8.11 11.07
N VAL A 207 10.94 -8.09 12.24
CA VAL A 207 11.15 -9.18 13.18
C VAL A 207 11.14 -8.62 14.61
N SER A 208 10.49 -9.31 15.54
CA SER A 208 10.47 -8.93 16.96
C SER A 208 10.15 -10.14 17.83
N THR A 209 10.73 -10.18 19.03
CA THR A 209 10.62 -11.32 19.95
C THR A 209 9.97 -10.87 21.25
N THR A 210 8.87 -11.51 21.63
CA THR A 210 8.13 -11.15 22.85
C THR A 210 7.64 -12.40 23.57
N ILE A 211 7.43 -12.28 24.88
CA ILE A 211 6.75 -13.30 25.67
C ILE A 211 5.27 -13.24 25.34
N TRP A 212 4.65 -14.35 24.98
CA TRP A 212 3.22 -14.44 24.68
C TRP A 212 2.55 -15.39 25.67
N ARG A 213 1.40 -14.97 26.23
CA ARG A 213 0.57 -15.82 27.10
C ARG A 213 -0.83 -16.00 26.52
N GLY A 214 -1.30 -17.24 26.52
CA GLY A 214 -2.54 -17.64 25.84
C GLY A 214 -3.03 -19.03 26.18
N VAL A 215 -4.18 -19.39 25.59
CA VAL A 215 -4.74 -20.75 25.66
C VAL A 215 -4.16 -21.62 24.55
N PRO A 216 -3.59 -22.82 24.83
CA PRO A 216 -3.20 -23.74 23.77
C PRO A 216 -4.36 -24.08 22.84
N LEU A 217 -4.21 -23.87 21.52
CA LEU A 217 -5.26 -24.09 20.52
C LEU A 217 -5.82 -25.51 20.59
N ARG A 218 -4.94 -26.51 20.82
CA ARG A 218 -5.30 -27.91 21.04
C ARG A 218 -6.28 -28.13 22.21
N ALA A 219 -6.29 -27.26 23.22
CA ALA A 219 -7.20 -27.34 24.37
C ALA A 219 -8.60 -26.84 24.01
N LEU A 220 -8.71 -25.72 23.29
CA LEU A 220 -9.97 -25.21 22.74
C LEU A 220 -10.61 -26.21 21.78
N LEU A 221 -9.84 -26.74 20.83
CA LEU A 221 -10.32 -27.76 19.88
C LEU A 221 -10.74 -29.07 20.58
N LYS A 222 -10.05 -29.47 21.67
CA LYS A 222 -10.49 -30.59 22.53
C LYS A 222 -11.78 -30.28 23.29
N ARG A 223 -11.94 -29.08 23.87
CA ARG A 223 -13.17 -28.65 24.58
C ARG A 223 -14.39 -28.72 23.66
N CYS A 224 -14.28 -28.23 22.43
CA CYS A 224 -15.33 -28.31 21.42
C CYS A 224 -15.52 -29.72 20.82
N GLY A 225 -14.59 -30.64 21.09
CA GLY A 225 -14.66 -32.03 20.64
C GLY A 225 -14.44 -32.18 19.14
N VAL A 226 -13.34 -31.61 18.63
CA VAL A 226 -12.91 -31.69 17.23
C VAL A 226 -12.97 -33.11 16.65
N PHE A 227 -13.45 -33.25 15.41
CA PHE A 227 -13.57 -34.55 14.73
C PHE A 227 -12.21 -35.13 14.29
N SER A 228 -12.21 -36.40 13.88
CA SER A 228 -11.04 -37.12 13.35
C SER A 228 -10.81 -36.84 11.86
N LYS A 229 -9.61 -37.17 11.35
CA LYS A 229 -9.25 -37.03 9.91
C LYS A 229 -10.28 -37.76 9.02
N ASN A 230 -10.68 -38.96 9.42
CA ASN A 230 -11.68 -39.81 8.75
C ASN A 230 -13.12 -39.22 8.78
N LYS A 231 -13.36 -38.13 9.50
CA LYS A 231 -14.61 -37.35 9.50
C LYS A 231 -14.43 -35.97 8.86
N GLY A 232 -13.46 -35.84 7.95
CA GLY A 232 -13.21 -34.63 7.16
C GLY A 232 -12.51 -33.49 7.91
N ALA A 233 -12.16 -33.63 9.18
CA ALA A 233 -11.42 -32.59 9.90
C ALA A 233 -9.94 -32.63 9.49
N LEU A 234 -9.59 -31.86 8.46
CA LEU A 234 -8.26 -31.79 7.86
C LEU A 234 -7.55 -30.46 8.16
N ASN A 235 -8.31 -29.38 8.26
CA ASN A 235 -7.82 -28.01 8.37
C ASN A 235 -8.48 -27.25 9.54
N VAL A 236 -7.83 -26.17 9.97
CA VAL A 236 -8.34 -25.20 10.94
C VAL A 236 -8.14 -23.81 10.35
N CYS A 237 -9.24 -23.16 9.98
CA CYS A 237 -9.28 -21.78 9.49
C CYS A 237 -9.44 -20.80 10.64
N PHE A 238 -8.87 -19.61 10.47
CA PHE A 238 -8.86 -18.49 11.40
C PHE A 238 -9.44 -17.26 10.70
N GLU A 239 -10.34 -16.53 11.36
CA GLU A 239 -11.01 -15.33 10.82
C GLU A 239 -10.93 -14.17 11.83
N GLY A 240 -10.41 -13.02 11.38
CA GLY A 240 -10.31 -11.79 12.17
C GLY A 240 -11.63 -11.02 12.36
N ALA A 241 -11.52 -9.84 12.95
CA ALA A 241 -12.59 -8.85 13.06
C ALA A 241 -12.50 -7.74 12.02
N ASP A 242 -11.32 -7.54 11.45
CA ASP A 242 -10.97 -6.49 10.51
C ASP A 242 -11.65 -6.68 9.14
N VAL A 243 -12.25 -5.60 8.63
CA VAL A 243 -12.92 -5.57 7.32
C VAL A 243 -11.97 -4.88 6.35
N LEU A 244 -11.48 -5.62 5.35
CA LEU A 244 -10.40 -5.18 4.48
C LEU A 244 -10.88 -4.93 3.05
N PRO A 245 -10.34 -3.92 2.34
CA PRO A 245 -10.73 -3.65 0.95
C PRO A 245 -10.30 -4.76 -0.03
N GLY A 246 -9.27 -5.55 0.30
CA GLY A 246 -8.89 -6.73 -0.48
C GLY A 246 -9.96 -7.83 -0.38
N GLY A 247 -10.12 -8.59 -1.46
CA GLY A 247 -11.22 -9.55 -1.57
C GLY A 247 -12.62 -8.93 -1.60
N GLY A 248 -12.76 -7.62 -1.77
CA GLY A 248 -14.05 -6.94 -1.91
C GLY A 248 -14.78 -6.66 -0.59
N GLY A 249 -14.05 -6.31 0.48
CA GLY A 249 -14.62 -6.20 1.83
C GLY A 249 -14.41 -7.47 2.68
N SER A 250 -13.50 -8.36 2.25
CA SER A 250 -13.23 -9.61 2.96
C SER A 250 -12.47 -9.37 4.27
N LYS A 251 -12.63 -10.28 5.22
CA LYS A 251 -11.85 -10.26 6.48
C LYS A 251 -10.48 -10.88 6.29
N TYR A 252 -9.52 -10.51 7.14
CA TYR A 252 -8.28 -11.28 7.20
C TYR A 252 -8.57 -12.71 7.66
N GLY A 253 -8.14 -13.67 6.85
CA GLY A 253 -8.39 -15.08 7.08
C GLY A 253 -7.32 -15.95 6.47
N THR A 254 -7.10 -17.10 7.10
CA THR A 254 -6.04 -18.05 6.71
C THR A 254 -6.30 -19.39 7.38
N SER A 255 -5.55 -20.44 7.05
CA SER A 255 -5.65 -21.74 7.72
C SER A 255 -4.29 -22.37 7.98
N ILE A 256 -4.28 -23.29 8.94
CA ILE A 256 -3.24 -24.30 9.10
C ILE A 256 -3.88 -25.69 9.05
N LYS A 257 -3.07 -26.70 8.77
CA LYS A 257 -3.52 -28.09 8.89
C LYS A 257 -3.91 -28.42 10.33
N LYS A 258 -4.96 -29.23 10.48
CA LYS A 258 -5.47 -29.72 11.78
C LYS A 258 -4.49 -30.65 12.49
N GLU A 259 -3.53 -31.25 11.78
CA GLU A 259 -2.42 -31.98 12.41
C GLU A 259 -1.52 -31.03 13.22
N PHE A 260 -1.11 -29.88 12.65
CA PHE A 260 -0.33 -28.86 13.38
C PHE A 260 -1.13 -28.23 14.52
N ALA A 261 -2.42 -27.92 14.31
CA ALA A 261 -3.29 -27.31 15.32
C ALA A 261 -3.52 -28.18 16.59
N MET A 262 -3.22 -29.48 16.51
CA MET A 262 -3.39 -30.45 17.61
C MET A 262 -2.07 -30.96 18.20
N ASP A 263 -0.96 -30.68 17.53
CA ASP A 263 0.39 -31.10 17.89
C ASP A 263 0.86 -30.39 19.18
N PRO A 264 1.23 -31.12 20.25
CA PRO A 264 1.81 -30.50 21.44
C PRO A 264 3.19 -29.87 21.18
N ALA A 265 3.94 -30.37 20.19
CA ALA A 265 5.31 -29.94 19.91
C ALA A 265 5.41 -28.64 19.09
N ARG A 266 4.29 -27.92 18.94
CA ARG A 266 4.21 -26.66 18.18
C ARG A 266 3.76 -25.45 18.99
N ASP A 267 3.49 -25.62 20.29
CA ASP A 267 3.15 -24.54 21.24
C ASP A 267 2.10 -23.51 20.73
N ILE A 268 1.19 -23.91 19.84
CA ILE A 268 0.24 -22.99 19.20
C ILE A 268 -0.77 -22.49 20.24
N ILE A 269 -0.82 -21.17 20.46
CA ILE A 269 -1.71 -20.52 21.43
C ILE A 269 -2.65 -19.49 20.79
N VAL A 270 -3.79 -19.32 21.44
CA VAL A 270 -4.70 -18.18 21.31
C VAL A 270 -4.29 -17.19 22.40
N ALA A 271 -3.43 -16.24 22.04
CA ALA A 271 -2.78 -15.30 22.95
C ALA A 271 -3.66 -14.10 23.29
N TYR A 272 -3.63 -13.69 24.55
CA TYR A 272 -4.36 -12.53 25.09
C TYR A 272 -3.46 -11.57 25.90
N MET A 273 -2.18 -11.94 26.09
CA MET A 273 -1.15 -11.13 26.74
C MET A 273 0.19 -11.20 25.98
N GLN A 274 0.97 -10.12 26.06
CA GLN A 274 2.27 -9.93 25.45
C GLN A 274 3.19 -9.19 26.45
N ASN A 275 4.40 -9.69 26.68
CA ASN A 275 5.36 -9.20 27.70
C ASN A 275 4.74 -8.96 29.10
N GLY A 276 3.81 -9.82 29.53
CA GLY A 276 3.15 -9.73 30.84
C GLY A 276 1.96 -8.75 30.91
N GLU A 277 1.66 -7.99 29.85
CA GLU A 277 0.51 -7.08 29.77
C GLU A 277 -0.55 -7.57 28.78
N LYS A 278 -1.77 -7.01 28.81
CA LYS A 278 -2.78 -7.29 27.76
C LYS A 278 -2.26 -6.81 26.40
N LEU A 279 -2.67 -7.48 25.31
CA LEU A 279 -2.24 -7.10 23.96
C LEU A 279 -2.47 -5.61 23.66
N ALA A 280 -1.54 -4.95 22.96
CA ALA A 280 -1.81 -3.64 22.39
C ALA A 280 -2.81 -3.73 21.21
N PRO A 281 -3.54 -2.64 20.85
CA PRO A 281 -4.47 -2.63 19.72
C PRO A 281 -3.85 -3.13 18.41
N ASP A 282 -2.71 -2.57 18.01
CA ASP A 282 -1.94 -2.98 16.82
C ASP A 282 -1.48 -4.45 16.85
N HIS A 283 -1.29 -5.03 18.04
CA HIS A 283 -0.82 -6.40 18.21
C HIS A 283 -1.93 -7.42 18.38
N GLY A 284 -3.20 -6.99 18.38
CA GLY A 284 -4.36 -7.87 18.25
C GLY A 284 -5.39 -7.83 19.39
N PHE A 285 -5.43 -6.77 20.20
CA PHE A 285 -6.34 -6.69 21.35
C PHE A 285 -7.81 -7.02 21.02
N PRO A 286 -8.50 -7.85 21.84
CA PRO A 286 -8.03 -8.50 23.07
C PRO A 286 -7.38 -9.88 22.85
N VAL A 287 -7.39 -10.42 21.64
CA VAL A 287 -6.98 -11.81 21.38
C VAL A 287 -6.50 -12.09 19.94
N ARG A 288 -5.44 -12.89 19.80
CA ARG A 288 -4.84 -13.30 18.51
C ARG A 288 -4.44 -14.77 18.48
N MET A 289 -4.09 -15.27 17.29
CA MET A 289 -3.26 -16.46 17.12
C MET A 289 -1.77 -16.12 17.28
N ILE A 290 -1.02 -17.03 17.91
CA ILE A 290 0.44 -17.15 17.82
C ILE A 290 0.78 -18.58 17.40
N ILE A 291 1.64 -18.71 16.38
CA ILE A 291 2.02 -19.98 15.76
C ILE A 291 3.55 -20.01 15.67
N PRO A 292 4.24 -20.56 16.68
CA PRO A 292 5.71 -20.55 16.74
C PRO A 292 6.39 -21.13 15.48
N GLY A 293 7.47 -20.49 15.03
CA GLY A 293 8.24 -20.88 13.84
C GLY A 293 7.54 -20.67 12.48
N PHE A 294 6.35 -20.05 12.45
CA PHE A 294 5.63 -19.67 11.21
C PHE A 294 5.82 -18.18 10.89
N ILE A 295 5.57 -17.80 9.63
CA ILE A 295 5.41 -16.39 9.28
C ILE A 295 4.23 -15.73 10.02
N GLY A 296 4.38 -14.44 10.35
CA GLY A 296 3.33 -13.64 10.98
C GLY A 296 2.01 -13.58 10.19
N GLY A 297 2.04 -13.81 8.88
CA GLY A 297 0.85 -13.92 8.02
C GLY A 297 -0.03 -15.15 8.28
N ARG A 298 0.37 -16.08 9.17
CA ARG A 298 -0.53 -17.13 9.70
C ARG A 298 -1.05 -16.80 11.10
N MET A 299 -0.48 -15.81 11.79
CA MET A 299 -0.76 -15.43 13.17
C MET A 299 -1.86 -14.36 13.27
N VAL A 300 -3.06 -14.70 12.80
CA VAL A 300 -4.25 -13.82 12.70
C VAL A 300 -4.51 -13.04 14.00
N LYS A 301 -4.56 -11.71 13.88
CA LYS A 301 -4.91 -10.77 14.97
C LYS A 301 -6.43 -10.60 15.08
N TRP A 302 -6.89 -10.09 16.21
CA TRP A 302 -8.31 -9.77 16.46
C TRP A 302 -9.21 -10.97 16.14
N ILE A 303 -8.86 -12.16 16.64
CA ILE A 303 -9.49 -13.40 16.22
C ILE A 303 -10.97 -13.44 16.67
N LYS A 304 -11.88 -13.70 15.72
CA LYS A 304 -13.31 -13.88 15.99
C LYS A 304 -13.77 -15.32 15.83
N ARG A 305 -13.19 -16.07 14.88
CA ARG A 305 -13.65 -17.43 14.57
C ARG A 305 -12.50 -18.39 14.28
N ILE A 306 -12.64 -19.61 14.78
CA ILE A 306 -11.76 -20.76 14.59
C ILE A 306 -12.64 -21.89 14.03
N ILE A 307 -12.41 -22.28 12.78
CA ILE A 307 -13.35 -23.12 12.03
C ILE A 307 -12.63 -24.39 11.60
N VAL A 308 -13.10 -25.56 12.03
CA VAL A 308 -12.51 -26.85 11.61
C VAL A 308 -13.17 -27.30 10.30
N THR A 309 -12.38 -27.60 9.28
CA THR A 309 -12.83 -27.75 7.89
C THR A 309 -12.19 -28.95 7.18
N THR A 310 -12.76 -29.33 6.03
CA THR A 310 -12.13 -30.16 5.01
C THR A 310 -11.11 -29.35 4.22
N GLN A 311 -11.53 -28.25 3.61
CA GLN A 311 -10.69 -27.40 2.78
C GLN A 311 -9.86 -26.40 3.61
N GLU A 312 -8.80 -25.87 3.00
CA GLU A 312 -8.07 -24.70 3.48
C GLU A 312 -8.97 -23.43 3.42
N SER A 313 -8.48 -22.30 3.95
CA SER A 313 -9.25 -21.06 3.98
C SER A 313 -9.48 -20.50 2.57
N ASP A 314 -10.73 -20.14 2.30
CA ASP A 314 -11.21 -19.45 1.11
C ASP A 314 -10.91 -17.94 1.09
N SER A 315 -10.33 -17.38 2.16
CA SER A 315 -10.01 -15.96 2.24
C SER A 315 -9.05 -15.52 1.13
N TYR A 316 -9.32 -14.34 0.57
CA TYR A 316 -8.45 -13.66 -0.39
C TYR A 316 -6.98 -13.64 0.08
N TYR A 317 -6.74 -13.42 1.38
CA TYR A 317 -5.41 -13.33 1.98
C TYR A 317 -4.71 -14.68 2.20
N HIS A 318 -5.41 -15.79 2.02
CA HIS A 318 -4.83 -17.13 2.00
C HIS A 318 -4.24 -17.49 0.62
N PHE A 319 -4.83 -16.95 -0.47
CA PHE A 319 -4.40 -17.21 -1.85
C PHE A 319 -3.55 -16.08 -2.46
N LYS A 320 -4.00 -14.82 -2.36
CA LYS A 320 -3.40 -13.64 -3.02
C LYS A 320 -2.35 -12.92 -2.17
N ASP A 321 -1.92 -13.51 -1.07
CA ASP A 321 -0.86 -13.00 -0.19
C ASP A 321 -0.08 -14.18 0.42
N ASN A 322 1.10 -13.93 0.98
CA ASN A 322 1.92 -14.91 1.71
C ASN A 322 2.30 -16.17 0.88
N ARG A 323 2.83 -15.96 -0.34
CA ARG A 323 3.38 -16.99 -1.23
C ARG A 323 4.73 -16.59 -1.85
N VAL A 324 5.60 -17.58 -2.09
CA VAL A 324 6.82 -17.43 -2.89
C VAL A 324 6.62 -18.13 -4.22
N LEU A 325 6.28 -17.35 -5.26
CA LEU A 325 6.17 -17.87 -6.63
C LEU A 325 7.57 -17.90 -7.31
N PRO A 326 7.80 -18.76 -8.33
CA PRO A 326 9.07 -18.81 -9.05
C PRO A 326 9.46 -17.45 -9.68
N PRO A 327 10.76 -17.14 -9.85
CA PRO A 327 11.21 -15.79 -10.25
C PRO A 327 10.71 -15.27 -11.60
N HIS A 328 10.31 -16.16 -12.51
CA HIS A 328 9.73 -15.80 -13.82
C HIS A 328 8.24 -15.42 -13.73
N VAL A 329 7.56 -15.74 -12.62
CA VAL A 329 6.12 -15.46 -12.45
C VAL A 329 5.94 -14.07 -11.86
N ASP A 330 5.34 -13.17 -12.65
CA ASP A 330 4.94 -11.83 -12.22
C ASP A 330 3.46 -11.76 -11.85
N ALA A 331 2.95 -10.53 -11.67
CA ALA A 331 1.58 -10.28 -11.22
C ALA A 331 0.52 -10.63 -12.27
N GLU A 332 0.86 -10.56 -13.56
CA GLU A 332 -0.06 -10.90 -14.65
C GLU A 332 -0.09 -12.42 -14.82
N LEU A 333 1.07 -13.05 -14.99
CA LEU A 333 1.18 -14.51 -15.17
C LEU A 333 0.61 -15.27 -13.97
N ALA A 334 0.83 -14.77 -12.74
CA ALA A 334 0.26 -15.38 -11.54
C ALA A 334 -1.28 -15.39 -11.54
N ASN A 335 -1.92 -14.39 -12.16
CA ASN A 335 -3.37 -14.30 -12.27
C ASN A 335 -3.93 -15.09 -13.46
N THR A 336 -3.30 -15.05 -14.63
CA THR A 336 -3.77 -15.76 -15.83
C THR A 336 -3.64 -17.28 -15.70
N GLU A 337 -2.52 -17.77 -15.16
CA GLU A 337 -2.26 -19.21 -14.95
C GLU A 337 -2.56 -19.68 -13.50
N ALA A 338 -3.34 -18.89 -12.75
CA ALA A 338 -3.85 -19.25 -11.43
C ALA A 338 -2.80 -19.68 -10.38
N TRP A 339 -1.54 -19.23 -10.49
CA TRP A 339 -0.44 -19.59 -9.57
C TRP A 339 -0.74 -19.32 -8.10
N TRP A 340 -1.55 -18.30 -7.81
CA TRP A 340 -2.05 -17.99 -6.47
C TRP A 340 -2.82 -19.13 -5.78
N TYR A 341 -3.26 -20.15 -6.52
CA TYR A 341 -4.00 -21.31 -5.98
C TYR A 341 -3.18 -22.61 -5.95
N LYS A 342 -1.95 -22.61 -6.51
CA LYS A 342 -1.02 -23.75 -6.46
C LYS A 342 -0.44 -23.89 -5.03
N PRO A 343 -0.72 -24.98 -4.29
CA PRO A 343 -0.47 -25.05 -2.84
C PRO A 343 1.02 -25.16 -2.45
N GLU A 344 1.88 -25.54 -3.39
CA GLU A 344 3.33 -25.74 -3.20
C GLU A 344 4.05 -24.45 -2.78
N TYR A 345 3.46 -23.29 -3.12
CA TYR A 345 4.02 -21.96 -2.87
C TYR A 345 3.50 -21.31 -1.58
N ILE A 346 2.68 -22.00 -0.78
CA ILE A 346 2.14 -21.48 0.49
C ILE A 346 3.25 -21.39 1.54
N ILE A 347 3.59 -20.16 1.95
CA ILE A 347 4.52 -19.96 3.06
C ILE A 347 3.84 -20.35 4.37
N ASN A 348 4.42 -21.27 5.12
CA ASN A 348 3.97 -21.64 6.47
C ASN A 348 5.10 -21.38 7.48
N GLU A 349 6.07 -22.28 7.52
CA GLU A 349 7.28 -22.16 8.34
C GLU A 349 8.27 -21.14 7.73
N LEU A 350 9.05 -20.48 8.59
CA LEU A 350 10.12 -19.56 8.17
C LEU A 350 11.30 -20.30 7.52
N ASN A 351 12.07 -19.59 6.68
CA ASN A 351 13.38 -20.06 6.23
C ASN A 351 14.51 -19.57 7.16
N ILE A 352 15.64 -20.27 7.12
CA ILE A 352 16.89 -19.84 7.75
C ILE A 352 17.31 -18.46 7.22
N ASN A 353 17.59 -17.52 8.11
CA ASN A 353 17.97 -16.15 7.77
C ASN A 353 18.99 -15.60 8.79
N SER A 354 19.79 -14.62 8.38
CA SER A 354 20.70 -13.88 9.23
C SER A 354 20.98 -12.50 8.67
N VAL A 355 21.28 -11.55 9.56
CA VAL A 355 21.47 -10.12 9.28
C VAL A 355 22.62 -9.59 10.13
N ILE A 356 23.47 -8.75 9.54
CA ILE A 356 24.51 -7.99 10.24
C ILE A 356 23.88 -6.72 10.80
N THR A 357 24.08 -6.45 12.09
CA THR A 357 23.51 -5.28 12.79
C THR A 357 24.58 -4.38 13.40
N THR A 358 25.76 -4.94 13.66
CA THR A 358 26.98 -4.21 14.06
C THR A 358 28.08 -4.66 13.11
N PRO A 359 28.67 -3.77 12.29
CA PRO A 359 28.47 -2.32 12.25
C PRO A 359 27.09 -1.90 11.74
N CYS A 360 26.63 -0.73 12.19
CA CYS A 360 25.42 -0.07 11.70
C CYS A 360 25.65 0.56 10.30
N HIS A 361 24.56 0.98 9.65
CA HIS A 361 24.69 1.78 8.42
C HIS A 361 25.25 3.17 8.73
N GLU A 362 26.23 3.60 7.94
CA GLU A 362 26.98 4.85 8.08
C GLU A 362 27.73 4.99 9.41
N GLU A 363 27.92 3.87 10.13
CA GLU A 363 28.90 3.76 11.19
C GLU A 363 30.31 3.96 10.59
N ILE A 364 31.13 4.76 11.28
CA ILE A 364 32.53 5.01 10.92
C ILE A 364 33.42 4.44 12.01
N LEU A 365 34.19 3.40 11.67
CA LEU A 365 35.28 2.89 12.51
C LEU A 365 36.56 3.68 12.18
N PRO A 366 37.05 4.56 13.06
CA PRO A 366 38.30 5.27 12.83
C PRO A 366 39.48 4.29 12.82
N ILE A 367 40.50 4.56 12.00
CA ILE A 367 41.73 3.79 11.88
C ILE A 367 42.83 4.58 12.59
N ASN A 368 43.04 4.28 13.87
CA ASN A 368 44.03 4.94 14.70
C ASN A 368 44.74 3.92 15.59
N ALA A 369 45.80 4.35 16.30
CA ALA A 369 46.63 3.46 17.11
C ALA A 369 45.92 2.78 18.29
N TRP A 370 44.68 3.17 18.62
CA TRP A 370 43.85 2.51 19.63
C TRP A 370 42.92 1.46 19.01
N THR A 371 42.31 1.75 17.86
CA THR A 371 41.41 0.81 17.17
C THR A 371 42.17 -0.30 16.46
N THR A 372 43.36 -0.05 15.90
CA THR A 372 44.18 -1.10 15.25
C THR A 372 44.94 -2.01 16.23
N GLN A 373 44.73 -1.86 17.54
CA GLN A 373 45.29 -2.74 18.59
C GLN A 373 44.23 -3.66 19.23
N ARG A 374 43.01 -3.69 18.67
CA ARG A 374 41.87 -4.45 19.21
C ARG A 374 41.02 -4.98 18.07
N PRO A 375 40.45 -6.19 18.18
CA PRO A 375 39.47 -6.65 17.21
C PRO A 375 38.18 -5.81 17.31
N TYR A 376 37.48 -5.69 16.19
CA TYR A 376 36.12 -5.16 16.13
C TYR A 376 35.12 -6.32 16.24
N THR A 377 34.14 -6.22 17.14
CA THR A 377 33.10 -7.25 17.28
C THR A 377 31.96 -7.02 16.27
N LEU A 378 31.96 -7.77 15.17
CA LEU A 378 30.78 -7.92 14.31
C LEU A 378 29.65 -8.58 15.10
N ARG A 379 28.40 -8.15 14.89
CA ARG A 379 27.22 -8.73 15.56
C ARG A 379 26.01 -8.77 14.66
N GLY A 380 25.07 -9.67 14.97
CA GLY A 380 23.78 -9.72 14.33
C GLY A 380 22.80 -10.72 14.96
N TYR A 381 21.69 -10.95 14.26
CA TYR A 381 20.71 -11.98 14.61
C TYR A 381 20.63 -13.08 13.54
N SER A 382 20.08 -14.24 13.92
CA SER A 382 19.65 -15.30 13.01
C SER A 382 18.38 -16.00 13.53
N TYR A 383 17.57 -16.56 12.63
CA TYR A 383 16.38 -17.36 12.97
C TYR A 383 16.14 -18.47 11.92
N SER A 384 15.37 -19.49 12.28
CA SER A 384 14.79 -20.47 11.33
C SER A 384 13.34 -20.82 11.70
N GLY A 385 12.61 -21.45 10.78
CA GLY A 385 11.23 -21.89 10.99
C GLY A 385 11.09 -23.29 11.59
N GLY A 386 9.85 -23.72 11.82
CA GLY A 386 9.53 -25.09 12.27
C GLY A 386 10.08 -25.45 13.67
N GLY A 387 10.56 -24.45 14.42
CA GLY A 387 11.17 -24.61 15.74
C GLY A 387 12.60 -25.14 15.72
N LYS A 388 13.31 -25.01 14.59
CA LYS A 388 14.65 -25.57 14.39
C LYS A 388 15.73 -24.69 15.03
N LYS A 389 16.70 -25.28 15.72
CA LYS A 389 17.87 -24.53 16.19
C LYS A 389 18.71 -24.01 15.02
N VAL A 390 19.14 -22.75 15.10
CA VAL A 390 20.29 -22.26 14.32
C VAL A 390 21.55 -22.89 14.93
N THR A 391 22.32 -23.64 14.15
CA THR A 391 23.47 -24.42 14.66
C THR A 391 24.82 -23.81 14.29
N ARG A 392 24.85 -22.92 13.29
CA ARG A 392 26.08 -22.23 12.87
C ARG A 392 25.75 -20.91 12.19
N VAL A 393 26.49 -19.85 12.51
CA VAL A 393 26.56 -18.63 11.71
C VAL A 393 28.00 -18.45 11.25
N GLU A 394 28.18 -18.04 10.00
CA GLU A 394 29.47 -17.91 9.34
C GLU A 394 29.55 -16.53 8.67
N VAL A 395 30.68 -15.84 8.82
CA VAL A 395 30.97 -14.55 8.17
C VAL A 395 32.16 -14.71 7.23
N THR A 396 32.11 -14.06 6.08
CA THR A 396 33.24 -13.91 5.14
C THR A 396 33.63 -12.44 5.00
N LEU A 397 34.93 -12.20 4.78
CA LEU A 397 35.54 -10.90 4.49
C LEU A 397 36.09 -10.81 3.05
N ASP A 398 36.06 -11.92 2.31
CA ASP A 398 36.71 -12.10 0.99
C ASP A 398 35.73 -12.40 -0.15
N GLY A 399 34.42 -12.28 0.12
CA GLY A 399 33.34 -12.53 -0.83
C GLY A 399 32.75 -13.94 -0.76
N GLY A 400 33.42 -14.87 -0.07
CA GLY A 400 32.94 -16.22 0.21
C GLY A 400 33.94 -17.36 -0.02
N GLU A 401 35.21 -17.05 -0.28
CA GLU A 401 36.30 -18.01 -0.43
C GLU A 401 36.65 -18.65 0.92
N THR A 402 36.73 -17.84 1.99
CA THR A 402 36.89 -18.30 3.37
C THR A 402 35.76 -17.83 4.29
N TRP A 403 35.57 -18.57 5.40
CA TRP A 403 34.47 -18.38 6.34
C TRP A 403 34.95 -18.54 7.78
N GLN A 404 34.63 -17.56 8.61
CA GLN A 404 34.89 -17.56 10.04
C GLN A 404 33.59 -17.89 10.79
N VAL A 405 33.65 -18.87 11.70
CA VAL A 405 32.47 -19.30 12.48
C VAL A 405 32.25 -18.32 13.63
N SER A 406 31.04 -17.77 13.72
CA SER A 406 30.64 -16.85 14.79
C SER A 406 30.30 -17.61 16.08
N THR A 407 30.54 -16.96 17.23
CA THR A 407 29.95 -17.39 18.51
C THR A 407 28.44 -17.19 18.46
N LEU A 408 27.67 -18.15 18.97
CA LEU A 408 26.21 -18.07 19.04
C LEU A 408 25.74 -17.89 20.49
N ASP A 409 24.80 -16.96 20.68
CA ASP A 409 24.08 -16.74 21.93
C ASP A 409 22.60 -17.16 21.73
N HIS A 410 22.12 -18.06 22.59
CA HIS A 410 20.75 -18.58 22.60
C HIS A 410 20.12 -18.38 23.98
N PRO A 411 19.48 -17.22 24.24
CA PRO A 411 18.77 -16.98 25.50
C PRO A 411 17.45 -17.75 25.68
N GLU A 412 17.06 -18.58 24.71
CA GLU A 412 15.94 -19.52 24.79
C GLU A 412 16.46 -20.93 25.08
N LYS A 413 15.97 -21.56 26.17
CA LYS A 413 16.14 -23.00 26.39
C LYS A 413 15.25 -23.79 25.42
N PRO A 414 15.70 -24.95 24.89
CA PRO A 414 14.84 -25.80 24.07
C PRO A 414 13.60 -26.23 24.86
N THR A 415 12.43 -26.17 24.23
CA THR A 415 11.24 -26.80 24.83
C THR A 415 11.44 -28.30 25.01
N LYS A 416 10.61 -28.95 25.84
CA LYS A 416 10.60 -30.42 26.03
C LYS A 416 10.33 -31.28 24.77
N TYR A 417 10.18 -30.66 23.61
CA TYR A 417 10.12 -31.30 22.29
C TYR A 417 11.34 -30.96 21.39
N GLY A 418 12.40 -30.41 21.97
CA GLY A 418 13.63 -30.01 21.29
C GLY A 418 13.50 -28.75 20.43
N LYS A 419 12.47 -27.92 20.66
CA LYS A 419 12.16 -26.77 19.79
C LYS A 419 12.68 -25.44 20.31
N TYR A 420 13.17 -24.63 19.38
CA TYR A 420 13.59 -23.23 19.56
C TYR A 420 12.68 -22.35 18.71
N TRP A 421 11.87 -21.50 19.36
CA TRP A 421 10.90 -20.61 18.74
C TRP A 421 11.45 -19.19 18.51
N CYS A 422 12.67 -18.93 18.95
CA CYS A 422 13.26 -17.61 18.97
C CYS A 422 14.47 -17.46 18.03
N TRP A 423 14.80 -16.20 17.76
CA TRP A 423 16.09 -15.81 17.20
C TRP A 423 17.25 -16.17 18.13
N CYS A 424 18.43 -16.34 17.57
CA CYS A 424 19.69 -16.31 18.30
C CYS A 424 20.47 -15.05 17.89
N PHE A 425 21.37 -14.60 18.77
CA PHE A 425 22.37 -13.60 18.40
C PHE A 425 23.67 -14.28 18.04
N TRP A 426 24.47 -13.59 17.23
CA TRP A 426 25.81 -14.05 16.86
C TRP A 426 26.80 -12.91 16.97
N SER A 427 28.05 -13.27 17.26
CA SER A 427 29.18 -12.33 17.30
C SER A 427 30.45 -12.96 16.74
N LEU A 428 31.29 -12.12 16.13
CA LEU A 428 32.61 -12.49 15.66
C LEU A 428 33.57 -11.33 15.89
N GLU A 429 34.71 -11.60 16.52
CA GLU A 429 35.82 -10.66 16.63
C GLU A 429 36.72 -10.78 15.40
N VAL A 430 36.95 -9.67 14.71
CA VAL A 430 37.81 -9.60 13.50
C VAL A 430 38.81 -8.46 13.64
N GLU A 431 40.02 -8.63 13.11
CA GLU A 431 41.03 -7.58 13.17
C GLU A 431 40.70 -6.40 12.27
N VAL A 432 40.97 -5.18 12.73
CA VAL A 432 40.66 -3.94 11.98
C VAL A 432 41.49 -3.84 10.69
N LEU A 433 42.62 -4.55 10.60
CA LEU A 433 43.44 -4.65 9.39
C LEU A 433 42.83 -5.60 8.34
N ASP A 434 42.15 -6.67 8.78
CA ASP A 434 41.40 -7.55 7.88
C ASP A 434 40.19 -6.81 7.31
N LEU A 435 39.47 -6.08 8.18
CA LEU A 435 38.40 -5.16 7.76
C LEU A 435 38.93 -4.10 6.77
N LEU A 436 40.08 -3.47 7.02
CA LEU A 436 40.66 -2.51 6.08
C LEU A 436 41.02 -3.11 4.71
N SER A 437 41.25 -4.43 4.66
CA SER A 437 41.55 -5.18 3.43
C SER A 437 40.28 -5.67 2.71
N ALA A 438 39.15 -5.78 3.43
CA ALA A 438 37.87 -6.25 2.92
C ALA A 438 37.13 -5.17 2.12
N LYS A 439 36.44 -5.59 1.05
CA LYS A 439 35.50 -4.72 0.28
C LYS A 439 34.08 -4.79 0.82
N GLU A 440 33.72 -5.93 1.40
CA GLU A 440 32.43 -6.19 2.02
C GLU A 440 32.57 -7.32 3.04
N ILE A 441 31.67 -7.32 4.02
CA ILE A 441 31.44 -8.45 4.91
C ILE A 441 30.09 -9.08 4.57
N ALA A 442 30.00 -10.41 4.58
CA ALA A 442 28.75 -11.13 4.31
C ALA A 442 28.51 -12.24 5.33
N VAL A 443 27.26 -12.41 5.75
CA VAL A 443 26.85 -13.44 6.73
C VAL A 443 25.90 -14.48 6.13
N ARG A 444 26.04 -15.73 6.55
CA ARG A 444 25.08 -16.82 6.31
C ARG A 444 24.92 -17.69 7.56
N ALA A 445 23.75 -18.27 7.73
CA ALA A 445 23.42 -19.18 8.83
C ALA A 445 23.05 -20.59 8.35
N TRP A 446 23.09 -21.54 9.27
CA TRP A 446 22.70 -22.94 9.10
C TRP A 446 21.75 -23.37 10.22
N ASP A 447 20.70 -24.12 9.90
CA ASP A 447 19.83 -24.76 10.90
C ASP A 447 20.20 -26.23 11.19
N GLU A 448 19.58 -26.82 12.21
CA GLU A 448 19.76 -28.23 12.61
C GLU A 448 19.43 -29.25 11.50
N THR A 449 18.69 -28.83 10.46
CA THR A 449 18.36 -29.65 9.29
C THR A 449 19.28 -29.35 8.10
N LEU A 450 20.41 -28.68 8.34
CA LEU A 450 21.44 -28.30 7.38
C LEU A 450 20.94 -27.40 6.22
N ASN A 451 19.82 -26.72 6.40
CA ASN A 451 19.41 -25.67 5.45
C ASN A 451 20.30 -24.43 5.67
N THR A 452 20.69 -23.76 4.58
CA THR A 452 21.47 -22.52 4.60
C THR A 452 20.93 -21.47 3.62
N GLN A 453 21.57 -20.31 3.59
CA GLN A 453 21.18 -19.14 2.82
C GLN A 453 21.88 -19.11 1.45
N PRO A 454 21.18 -18.73 0.35
CA PRO A 454 21.79 -18.61 -0.97
C PRO A 454 22.73 -17.40 -1.05
N GLU A 455 23.80 -17.51 -1.84
CA GLU A 455 24.74 -16.43 -2.13
C GLU A 455 24.07 -15.21 -2.78
N LYS A 456 23.12 -15.48 -3.68
CA LYS A 456 22.47 -14.53 -4.59
C LYS A 456 20.98 -14.38 -4.27
N LEU A 457 20.45 -13.20 -4.53
CA LEU A 457 19.05 -12.84 -4.26
C LEU A 457 18.10 -13.62 -5.18
N ILE A 458 17.13 -14.33 -4.59
CA ILE A 458 16.08 -15.05 -5.34
C ILE A 458 14.80 -14.21 -5.34
N TRP A 459 14.62 -13.44 -6.41
CA TRP A 459 13.48 -12.53 -6.58
C TRP A 459 12.15 -13.30 -6.70
N ASN A 460 11.09 -12.77 -6.09
CA ASN A 460 9.71 -13.21 -6.36
C ASN A 460 8.73 -12.03 -6.32
N VAL A 461 7.59 -12.16 -6.99
CA VAL A 461 6.61 -11.07 -7.19
C VAL A 461 6.04 -10.44 -5.91
N MET A 462 6.02 -11.19 -4.79
CA MET A 462 5.58 -10.69 -3.48
C MET A 462 6.70 -10.07 -2.65
N GLY A 463 7.96 -10.19 -3.09
CA GLY A 463 9.14 -9.75 -2.35
C GLY A 463 9.23 -10.42 -0.98
N MET A 464 9.00 -11.73 -0.93
CA MET A 464 8.87 -12.48 0.32
C MET A 464 10.01 -13.47 0.54
N MET A 465 10.24 -13.82 1.81
CA MET A 465 11.21 -14.82 2.27
C MET A 465 12.66 -14.54 1.84
N ASN A 466 13.01 -13.26 1.64
CA ASN A 466 14.35 -12.88 1.20
C ASN A 466 15.39 -13.28 2.26
N ASN A 467 16.23 -14.27 1.92
CA ASN A 467 17.23 -14.82 2.83
C ASN A 467 18.61 -15.00 2.19
N CYS A 468 18.94 -14.32 1.09
CA CYS A 468 20.31 -14.35 0.59
C CYS A 468 21.31 -13.81 1.64
N TRP A 469 22.61 -14.05 1.46
CA TRP A 469 23.64 -13.55 2.38
C TRP A 469 23.46 -12.04 2.58
N PHE A 470 23.39 -11.58 3.83
CA PHE A 470 23.28 -10.14 4.11
C PHE A 470 24.68 -9.54 4.01
N ARG A 471 24.88 -8.61 3.06
CA ARG A 471 26.18 -8.03 2.72
C ARG A 471 26.25 -6.57 3.18
N VAL A 472 27.30 -6.21 3.89
CA VAL A 472 27.63 -4.83 4.25
C VAL A 472 28.89 -4.42 3.48
N LYS A 473 28.78 -3.44 2.58
CA LYS A 473 29.91 -2.92 1.79
C LYS A 473 30.72 -1.91 2.60
N MET A 474 32.00 -1.79 2.28
CA MET A 474 32.96 -1.05 3.09
C MET A 474 33.73 -0.05 2.22
N ASN A 475 33.83 1.18 2.69
CA ASN A 475 34.52 2.26 1.98
C ASN A 475 35.47 3.00 2.93
N VAL A 476 36.67 3.37 2.46
CA VAL A 476 37.58 4.23 3.24
C VAL A 476 37.16 5.69 3.08
N CYS A 477 36.85 6.35 4.20
CA CYS A 477 36.35 7.73 4.22
C CYS A 477 37.42 8.75 4.65
N LYS A 478 37.27 9.98 4.13
CA LYS A 478 38.09 11.14 4.50
C LYS A 478 37.69 11.68 5.89
N PRO A 479 38.59 12.41 6.57
CA PRO A 479 38.73 12.22 8.00
C PRO A 479 37.56 12.70 8.88
N HIS A 480 37.10 11.82 9.78
CA HIS A 480 36.28 12.21 10.92
C HIS A 480 37.20 12.76 12.02
N LYS A 481 37.00 14.03 12.43
CA LYS A 481 37.84 14.72 13.45
C LYS A 481 39.35 14.77 13.17
N GLY A 482 39.80 14.42 11.96
CA GLY A 482 41.22 14.36 11.57
C GLY A 482 41.73 12.95 11.25
N GLU A 483 40.98 11.90 11.58
CA GLU A 483 41.39 10.50 11.40
C GLU A 483 40.66 9.82 10.23
N ILE A 484 41.38 9.02 9.45
CA ILE A 484 40.82 8.16 8.38
C ILE A 484 39.93 7.10 9.03
N GLY A 485 38.81 6.74 8.41
CA GLY A 485 37.91 5.69 8.92
C GLY A 485 37.38 4.75 7.83
N ILE A 486 36.88 3.59 8.25
CA ILE A 486 36.07 2.69 7.42
C ILE A 486 34.60 3.05 7.66
N VAL A 487 33.85 3.39 6.61
CA VAL A 487 32.39 3.57 6.68
C VAL A 487 31.66 2.33 6.16
N PHE A 488 30.62 1.92 6.87
CA PHE A 488 29.87 0.69 6.61
C PHE A 488 28.51 0.92 5.97
N GLU A 489 28.22 0.18 4.90
CA GLU A 489 27.00 0.34 4.11
C GLU A 489 26.16 -0.93 4.15
N HIS A 490 24.97 -0.86 4.76
CA HIS A 490 23.98 -1.94 4.68
C HIS A 490 23.38 -2.02 3.26
N PRO A 491 22.66 -3.09 2.88
CA PRO A 491 22.03 -3.18 1.55
C PRO A 491 21.10 -1.99 1.25
N THR A 492 20.22 -1.68 2.19
CA THR A 492 19.18 -0.65 2.05
C THR A 492 18.72 -0.12 3.43
N GLN A 493 18.31 1.14 3.53
CA GLN A 493 17.54 1.63 4.69
C GLN A 493 16.03 1.33 4.59
N PRO A 494 15.28 1.17 5.69
CA PRO A 494 13.87 0.80 5.67
C PRO A 494 12.95 1.84 4.99
N GLY A 495 11.77 1.40 4.54
CA GLY A 495 10.74 2.26 3.95
C GLY A 495 11.24 3.02 2.72
N ASN A 496 10.93 4.32 2.66
CA ASN A 496 11.37 5.21 1.58
C ASN A 496 12.65 6.00 1.93
N GLN A 497 13.33 5.67 3.04
CA GLN A 497 14.61 6.28 3.37
C GLN A 497 15.66 6.01 2.28
N SER A 498 16.50 7.01 2.00
CA SER A 498 17.68 6.89 1.15
C SER A 498 18.80 6.12 1.87
N GLY A 499 19.87 5.78 1.14
CA GLY A 499 21.01 5.07 1.69
C GLY A 499 20.98 3.56 1.49
N GLY A 500 22.11 2.94 1.84
CA GLY A 500 22.50 1.57 1.54
C GLY A 500 23.11 1.40 0.14
N TRP A 501 24.01 0.41 0.01
CA TRP A 501 24.83 0.26 -1.19
C TRP A 501 24.04 -0.11 -2.45
N MET A 502 22.93 -0.85 -2.31
CA MET A 502 22.07 -1.20 -3.47
C MET A 502 21.42 0.04 -4.09
N ALA A 503 21.17 1.09 -3.30
CA ALA A 503 20.68 2.37 -3.82
C ALA A 503 21.76 3.09 -4.63
N LYS A 504 22.99 3.12 -4.12
CA LYS A 504 24.13 3.73 -4.82
C LYS A 504 24.45 3.02 -6.13
N GLU A 505 24.54 1.68 -6.13
CA GLU A 505 24.86 0.92 -7.35
C GLU A 505 23.77 1.08 -8.42
N ARG A 506 22.48 1.01 -8.06
CA ARG A 506 21.39 1.25 -9.02
C ARG A 506 21.42 2.66 -9.64
N HIS A 507 21.85 3.68 -8.88
CA HIS A 507 22.01 5.04 -9.42
C HIS A 507 23.20 5.13 -10.40
N LEU A 508 24.28 4.38 -10.14
CA LEU A 508 25.44 4.28 -11.04
C LEU A 508 25.12 3.49 -12.32
N GLU A 509 24.36 2.40 -12.23
CA GLU A 509 23.87 1.62 -13.38
C GLU A 509 23.01 2.49 -14.32
N ILE A 510 22.00 3.18 -13.78
CA ILE A 510 21.15 4.11 -14.54
C ILE A 510 21.98 5.25 -15.18
N SER A 511 23.04 5.70 -14.51
CA SER A 511 23.97 6.71 -15.04
C SER A 511 24.89 6.16 -16.15
N ALA A 512 25.13 4.85 -16.20
CA ALA A 512 25.99 4.19 -17.18
C ALA A 512 25.24 3.73 -18.43
N GLU A 513 23.95 3.39 -18.32
CA GLU A 513 23.09 3.00 -19.46
C GLU A 513 22.61 4.20 -20.31
N ALA A 514 22.87 5.44 -19.86
CA ALA A 514 22.52 6.66 -20.59
C ALA A 514 23.31 6.79 -21.92
N PRO A 515 22.65 7.00 -23.08
CA PRO A 515 23.35 7.03 -24.38
C PRO A 515 24.39 8.15 -24.52
N GLN A 516 25.66 7.77 -24.70
CA GLN A 516 26.78 8.69 -24.92
C GLN A 516 26.72 9.41 -26.27
N THR A 517 25.89 10.46 -26.36
CA THR A 517 25.85 11.36 -27.52
C THR A 517 26.81 12.53 -27.33
N LEU A 518 27.98 12.44 -27.98
CA LEU A 518 29.02 13.47 -27.96
C LEU A 518 28.50 14.82 -28.50
N LYS A 519 28.26 15.78 -27.61
CA LYS A 519 28.20 17.21 -27.93
C LYS A 519 29.18 17.99 -27.04
N LYS A 520 30.13 18.67 -27.68
CA LYS A 520 31.07 19.58 -27.01
C LYS A 520 30.35 20.88 -26.63
N SER A 521 30.32 21.22 -25.35
CA SER A 521 30.02 22.60 -24.91
C SER A 521 30.59 22.90 -23.52
N ILE A 522 31.80 23.50 -23.53
CA ILE A 522 32.37 24.47 -22.56
C ILE A 522 32.39 24.07 -21.06
N SER A 523 33.58 24.14 -20.48
CA SER A 523 33.87 23.88 -19.07
C SER A 523 33.47 25.02 -18.11
N THR A 524 33.02 24.67 -16.90
CA THR A 524 33.44 25.16 -15.55
C THR A 524 32.43 24.63 -14.49
N PRO A 525 32.71 24.71 -13.17
CA PRO A 525 33.53 23.71 -12.47
C PRO A 525 32.76 22.95 -11.37
N PHE A 526 33.42 21.97 -10.73
CA PHE A 526 32.91 21.35 -9.50
C PHE A 526 32.67 22.40 -8.39
N MET A 527 31.58 22.25 -7.63
CA MET A 527 31.37 22.94 -6.35
C MET A 527 30.81 21.97 -5.29
N ASN A 528 31.12 22.27 -4.02
CA ASN A 528 30.77 21.45 -2.86
C ASN A 528 29.37 21.73 -2.32
N THR A 529 28.88 20.73 -1.59
CA THR A 529 27.95 20.76 -0.45
C THR A 529 27.32 22.11 -0.05
N ALA A 530 26.09 22.35 -0.52
CA ALA A 530 25.03 23.05 0.21
C ALA A 530 23.68 22.81 -0.50
N SER A 531 22.65 22.32 0.20
CA SER A 531 21.28 22.40 -0.31
C SER A 531 20.91 23.89 -0.39
N LYS A 532 20.63 24.40 -1.60
CA LYS A 532 20.23 25.81 -1.75
C LYS A 532 18.87 26.01 -1.09
N MET A 533 18.81 26.97 -0.17
CA MET A 533 17.59 27.32 0.54
C MET A 533 16.94 28.54 -0.12
N TYR A 534 15.67 28.44 -0.49
CA TYR A 534 14.92 29.50 -1.17
C TYR A 534 13.67 29.89 -0.38
N SER A 535 13.21 31.14 -0.52
CA SER A 535 11.99 31.63 0.16
C SER A 535 10.72 31.40 -0.68
N MET A 536 9.54 31.36 -0.06
CA MET A 536 8.25 31.35 -0.80
C MET A 536 8.13 32.56 -1.76
N SER A 537 8.63 33.73 -1.35
CA SER A 537 8.73 34.95 -2.16
C SER A 537 9.69 34.83 -3.35
N GLU A 538 10.58 33.83 -3.35
CA GLU A 538 11.46 33.51 -4.46
C GLU A 538 10.80 32.52 -5.41
N VAL A 539 10.29 31.40 -4.90
CA VAL A 539 9.58 30.38 -5.71
C VAL A 539 8.44 31.00 -6.51
N ARG A 540 7.69 31.94 -5.92
CA ARG A 540 6.61 32.69 -6.59
C ARG A 540 7.04 33.48 -7.84
N LYS A 541 8.33 33.76 -8.05
CA LYS A 541 8.86 34.39 -9.27
C LYS A 541 8.92 33.42 -10.46
N HIS A 542 8.91 32.12 -10.19
CA HIS A 542 9.10 31.04 -11.15
C HIS A 542 7.76 30.35 -11.44
N SER A 543 6.84 31.11 -12.05
CA SER A 543 5.43 30.73 -12.24
C SER A 543 4.96 30.75 -13.71
N SER A 544 5.86 30.58 -14.70
CA SER A 544 5.59 30.72 -16.15
C SER A 544 6.18 29.57 -16.99
N ALA A 545 5.83 29.49 -18.28
CA ALA A 545 6.31 28.44 -19.18
C ALA A 545 7.85 28.46 -19.40
N ASP A 546 8.49 29.62 -19.27
CA ASP A 546 9.94 29.79 -19.39
C ASP A 546 10.68 29.67 -18.04
N SER A 547 9.93 29.50 -16.95
CA SER A 547 10.44 29.49 -15.57
C SER A 547 9.36 28.95 -14.62
N ALA A 548 9.29 27.63 -14.44
CA ALA A 548 8.27 26.91 -13.66
C ALA A 548 8.90 26.11 -12.52
N TRP A 549 8.83 26.64 -11.30
CA TRP A 549 9.23 25.92 -10.09
C TRP A 549 8.00 25.43 -9.32
N ILE A 550 8.09 24.27 -8.69
CA ILE A 550 7.04 23.74 -7.79
C ILE A 550 7.67 23.32 -6.45
N ILE A 551 6.90 23.40 -5.36
CA ILE A 551 7.26 22.79 -4.08
C ILE A 551 6.48 21.49 -3.89
N VAL A 552 7.19 20.42 -3.52
CA VAL A 552 6.62 19.12 -3.13
C VAL A 552 7.40 18.62 -1.91
N HIS A 553 6.73 18.25 -0.82
CA HIS A 553 7.34 17.81 0.45
C HIS A 553 8.39 18.79 1.01
N GLY A 554 8.21 20.11 0.80
CA GLY A 554 9.14 21.16 1.22
C GLY A 554 10.43 21.29 0.39
N HIS A 555 10.58 20.47 -0.66
CA HIS A 555 11.67 20.54 -1.62
C HIS A 555 11.24 21.31 -2.88
N ILE A 556 12.18 21.98 -3.55
CA ILE A 556 11.89 22.88 -4.68
C ILE A 556 12.50 22.31 -5.96
N TYR A 557 11.67 22.25 -7.00
CA TYR A 557 11.99 21.59 -8.27
C TYR A 557 11.77 22.53 -9.45
N ASP A 558 12.79 22.71 -10.30
CA ASP A 558 12.72 23.45 -11.56
C ASP A 558 12.21 22.54 -12.68
N ALA A 559 10.89 22.48 -12.79
CA ALA A 559 10.17 21.67 -13.76
C ALA A 559 10.15 22.28 -15.19
N THR A 560 10.73 23.48 -15.40
CA THR A 560 10.70 24.22 -16.69
C THR A 560 11.13 23.34 -17.86
N ARG A 561 12.22 22.57 -17.68
CA ARG A 561 12.76 21.70 -18.73
C ARG A 561 11.92 20.43 -18.96
N PHE A 562 11.05 20.06 -18.03
CA PHE A 562 10.19 18.86 -18.10
C PHE A 562 8.77 19.15 -18.59
N LEU A 563 8.36 20.43 -18.68
CA LEU A 563 7.00 20.83 -19.09
C LEU A 563 6.52 20.15 -20.38
N LYS A 564 7.41 19.94 -21.35
CA LYS A 564 7.11 19.35 -22.67
C LYS A 564 7.05 17.82 -22.67
N ASP A 565 7.62 17.19 -21.65
CA ASP A 565 7.75 15.73 -21.52
C ASP A 565 6.84 15.15 -20.42
N HIS A 566 6.11 15.99 -19.66
CA HIS A 566 5.16 15.55 -18.65
C HIS A 566 3.95 14.85 -19.30
N PRO A 567 3.58 13.61 -18.88
CA PRO A 567 2.50 12.86 -19.52
C PRO A 567 1.08 13.46 -19.43
N GLY A 568 0.86 14.44 -18.53
CA GLY A 568 -0.37 15.24 -18.47
C GLY A 568 -0.30 16.56 -19.25
N GLY A 569 0.81 16.80 -19.97
CA GLY A 569 1.10 18.03 -20.69
C GLY A 569 1.53 19.20 -19.80
N THR A 570 2.17 20.19 -20.43
CA THR A 570 2.67 21.46 -19.86
C THR A 570 1.76 22.04 -18.77
N ASP A 571 0.47 22.18 -19.09
CA ASP A 571 -0.54 22.82 -18.24
C ASP A 571 -0.71 22.11 -16.89
N SER A 572 -0.49 20.79 -16.80
CA SER A 572 -0.60 20.01 -15.56
C SER A 572 0.50 20.33 -14.53
N ILE A 573 1.66 20.83 -14.98
CA ILE A 573 2.68 21.39 -14.08
C ILE A 573 2.42 22.89 -13.90
N LEU A 574 2.14 23.61 -14.99
CA LEU A 574 1.96 25.07 -14.92
C LEU A 574 0.79 25.49 -14.03
N ILE A 575 -0.24 24.65 -13.83
CA ILE A 575 -1.33 24.91 -12.87
C ILE A 575 -0.89 24.87 -11.40
N ASN A 576 0.38 24.56 -11.09
CA ASN A 576 0.94 24.62 -9.74
C ASN A 576 2.31 25.36 -9.68
N ALA A 577 2.77 25.95 -10.79
CA ALA A 577 4.04 26.67 -10.82
C ALA A 577 4.02 27.93 -9.94
N GLY A 578 5.02 28.11 -9.09
CA GLY A 578 5.14 29.16 -8.10
C GLY A 578 4.51 28.84 -6.73
N THR A 579 3.95 27.65 -6.54
CA THR A 579 3.26 27.24 -5.28
C THR A 579 3.76 25.90 -4.74
N ASP A 580 3.34 25.58 -3.51
CA ASP A 580 3.32 24.20 -3.03
C ASP A 580 2.13 23.46 -3.64
N CYS A 581 2.35 22.21 -4.03
CA CYS A 581 1.34 21.31 -4.55
C CYS A 581 1.57 19.88 -4.07
N THR A 582 2.11 19.70 -2.86
CA THR A 582 2.41 18.40 -2.26
C THR A 582 1.17 17.48 -2.27
N GLU A 583 0.00 18.01 -1.92
CA GLU A 583 -1.26 17.26 -1.92
C GLU A 583 -1.71 16.86 -3.33
N GLU A 584 -1.79 17.81 -4.27
CA GLU A 584 -2.12 17.49 -5.67
C GLU A 584 -1.12 16.52 -6.30
N PHE A 585 0.18 16.65 -5.98
CA PHE A 585 1.22 15.79 -6.53
C PHE A 585 1.06 14.35 -6.03
N ASP A 586 0.94 14.17 -4.72
CA ASP A 586 0.74 12.84 -4.10
C ASP A 586 -0.59 12.18 -4.48
N ALA A 587 -1.64 12.98 -4.78
CA ALA A 587 -2.96 12.46 -5.16
C ALA A 587 -3.02 11.85 -6.57
N ILE A 588 -2.12 12.25 -7.49
CA ILE A 588 -2.19 11.85 -8.91
C ILE A 588 -0.90 11.23 -9.48
N HIS A 589 0.27 11.42 -8.86
CA HIS A 589 1.55 10.94 -9.38
C HIS A 589 2.04 9.63 -8.72
N SER A 590 2.45 8.67 -9.56
CA SER A 590 3.02 7.39 -9.12
C SER A 590 4.46 7.54 -8.60
N ASP A 591 4.97 6.52 -7.89
CA ASP A 591 6.35 6.50 -7.37
C ASP A 591 7.42 6.62 -8.47
N LYS A 592 7.11 6.27 -9.72
CA LYS A 592 8.00 6.53 -10.87
C LYS A 592 8.11 8.03 -11.17
N ALA A 593 7.00 8.76 -11.10
CA ALA A 593 6.98 10.21 -11.27
C ALA A 593 7.60 10.93 -10.06
N LYS A 594 7.44 10.40 -8.84
CA LYS A 594 8.14 10.91 -7.63
C LYS A 594 9.66 10.80 -7.76
N LYS A 595 10.18 9.71 -8.34
CA LYS A 595 11.62 9.57 -8.63
C LYS A 595 12.10 10.52 -9.73
N LEU A 596 11.34 10.63 -10.82
CA LEU A 596 11.63 11.54 -11.93
C LEU A 596 11.57 13.02 -11.49
N LEU A 597 10.79 13.37 -10.46
CA LEU A 597 10.74 14.72 -9.90
C LEU A 597 12.09 15.16 -9.31
N GLU A 598 12.82 14.27 -8.62
CA GLU A 598 14.12 14.61 -8.00
C GLU A 598 15.19 15.01 -9.02
N ASP A 599 15.11 14.55 -10.27
CA ASP A 599 15.99 15.02 -11.36
C ASP A 599 15.82 16.52 -11.67
N PHE A 600 14.76 17.15 -11.16
CA PHE A 600 14.49 18.59 -11.30
C PHE A 600 14.77 19.38 -10.01
N ARG A 601 15.22 18.75 -8.93
CA ARG A 601 15.43 19.42 -7.65
C ARG A 601 16.56 20.45 -7.72
N ILE A 602 16.27 21.65 -7.25
CA ILE A 602 17.24 22.75 -7.15
C ILE A 602 17.55 23.16 -5.71
N GLY A 603 16.70 22.79 -4.74
CA GLY A 603 16.87 23.20 -3.35
C GLY A 603 15.73 22.81 -2.41
N GLU A 604 15.65 23.54 -1.31
CA GLU A 604 14.69 23.34 -0.22
C GLU A 604 14.05 24.66 0.20
N LEU A 605 12.83 24.61 0.71
CA LEU A 605 12.10 25.79 1.15
C LEU A 605 12.58 26.24 2.54
N ILE A 606 12.83 27.53 2.71
CA ILE A 606 13.17 28.12 4.01
C ILE A 606 11.96 28.02 4.96
N THR A 607 11.96 27.03 5.83
CA THR A 607 11.08 26.92 6.99
C THR A 607 11.68 27.67 8.18
N THR A 608 11.47 28.98 8.24
CA THR A 608 11.69 29.73 9.50
C THR A 608 10.77 29.17 10.57
N GLY A 609 11.33 28.53 11.58
CA GLY A 609 10.56 27.88 12.64
C GLY A 609 9.71 28.86 13.42
N TYR A 610 8.41 28.57 13.54
CA TYR A 610 7.54 29.21 14.52
C TYR A 610 7.91 28.74 15.93
N THR A 611 8.96 29.31 16.51
CA THR A 611 9.13 29.32 17.97
C THR A 611 7.97 30.13 18.57
N SER A 612 7.28 29.53 19.54
CA SER A 612 6.16 30.14 20.24
C SER A 612 6.60 31.34 21.07
N ASP A 613 6.00 32.51 20.83
CA ASP A 613 6.01 33.62 21.77
C ASP A 613 4.72 34.44 21.66
N SER A 614 4.18 34.89 22.80
CA SER A 614 2.95 35.69 22.92
C SER A 614 2.74 36.17 24.36
N PRO A 615 2.10 37.33 24.60
CA PRO A 615 2.11 38.56 23.81
C PRO A 615 2.48 39.80 24.66
N GLY A 616 2.92 40.90 24.04
CA GLY A 616 3.32 42.13 24.77
C GLY A 616 3.08 43.44 24.01
N ASN A 617 2.19 44.27 24.56
CA ASN A 617 1.81 45.64 24.17
C ASN A 617 2.93 46.51 23.53
N SER A 618 2.65 47.43 22.59
CA SER A 618 1.79 48.61 22.88
C SER A 618 1.29 49.41 21.66
N VAL A 619 -0.05 49.60 21.63
CA VAL A 619 -0.85 50.82 21.35
C VAL A 619 -0.56 51.75 20.13
N HIS A 620 -1.66 52.19 19.51
CA HIS A 620 -1.85 53.20 18.44
C HIS A 620 -1.53 52.75 17.00
N GLY A 621 -2.37 53.07 16.00
CA GLY A 621 -3.65 53.81 16.07
C GLY A 621 -4.51 53.70 14.81
N SER A 622 -5.76 54.14 14.90
CA SER A 622 -6.79 54.01 13.86
C SER A 622 -6.85 55.19 12.90
N SER A 623 -7.01 54.93 11.60
CA SER A 623 -7.69 55.85 10.67
C SER A 623 -8.31 55.08 9.50
N SER A 624 -9.37 55.64 8.91
CA SER A 624 -10.24 54.98 7.94
C SER A 624 -10.18 55.64 6.56
N PHE A 625 -10.29 54.82 5.51
CA PHE A 625 -10.89 55.11 4.20
C PHE A 625 -10.39 56.28 3.32
N SER A 626 -10.39 56.00 2.01
CA SER A 626 -10.57 56.95 0.89
C SER A 626 -9.48 58.03 0.63
N SER A 627 -9.26 58.51 -0.59
CA SER A 627 -9.48 57.95 -1.95
C SER A 627 -8.90 58.91 -2.98
N PHE A 628 -8.22 58.44 -4.03
CA PHE A 628 -8.05 59.22 -5.28
C PHE A 628 -8.08 58.32 -6.51
N LEU A 629 -8.64 58.85 -7.61
CA LEU A 629 -8.96 58.15 -8.85
C LEU A 629 -7.92 58.41 -9.95
N ALA A 630 -7.96 57.57 -10.99
CA ALA A 630 -7.06 57.59 -12.13
C ALA A 630 -7.48 58.58 -13.25
N PRO A 631 -6.61 58.83 -14.24
CA PRO A 631 -7.00 59.25 -15.59
C PRO A 631 -7.41 58.03 -16.46
N ILE A 632 -8.36 58.21 -17.38
CA ILE A 632 -8.94 57.14 -18.22
C ILE A 632 -8.72 57.40 -19.72
N LYS A 633 -8.30 56.37 -20.46
CA LYS A 633 -8.62 56.06 -21.88
C LYS A 633 -7.98 54.71 -22.24
N GLU A 634 -8.54 53.87 -23.12
CA GLU A 634 -9.74 53.96 -23.96
C GLU A 634 -10.43 52.57 -24.05
N LEU A 635 -11.62 52.45 -24.67
CA LEU A 635 -12.50 51.28 -24.49
C LEU A 635 -12.12 50.03 -25.31
N VAL A 636 -12.28 48.87 -24.66
CA VAL A 636 -12.45 47.53 -25.25
C VAL A 636 -13.68 46.90 -24.56
N PRO A 637 -14.50 46.05 -25.21
CA PRO A 637 -15.77 45.57 -24.62
C PRO A 637 -15.61 44.88 -23.26
N ALA A 638 -16.61 45.04 -22.40
CA ALA A 638 -16.60 44.49 -21.05
C ALA A 638 -16.48 42.97 -21.06
N GLN A 639 -15.29 42.46 -20.72
CA GLN A 639 -15.12 41.07 -20.35
C GLN A 639 -15.97 40.79 -19.11
N ARG A 640 -16.97 39.90 -19.24
CA ARG A 640 -17.62 39.29 -18.08
C ARG A 640 -16.53 38.68 -17.20
N SER A 641 -16.65 38.81 -15.88
CA SER A 641 -15.66 38.22 -14.99
C SER A 641 -15.64 36.69 -15.17
N VAL A 642 -14.47 36.07 -15.06
CA VAL A 642 -14.31 34.62 -15.23
C VAL A 642 -14.21 33.95 -13.87
N ALA A 643 -14.90 32.83 -13.69
CA ALA A 643 -14.90 32.10 -12.43
C ALA A 643 -13.61 31.30 -12.21
N LEU A 644 -13.13 30.57 -13.24
CA LEU A 644 -11.90 29.79 -13.13
C LEU A 644 -10.66 30.71 -13.07
N ILE A 645 -10.11 30.87 -11.87
CA ILE A 645 -8.76 31.40 -11.65
C ILE A 645 -7.77 30.22 -11.80
N PRO A 646 -6.82 30.27 -12.74
CA PRO A 646 -5.80 29.23 -12.87
C PRO A 646 -5.08 29.00 -11.54
N ARG A 647 -4.77 27.72 -11.25
CA ARG A 647 -4.15 27.21 -10.00
C ARG A 647 -5.06 27.09 -8.79
N GLU A 648 -6.09 27.91 -8.68
CA GLU A 648 -6.94 27.99 -7.49
C GLU A 648 -8.07 26.95 -7.51
N LYS A 649 -8.68 26.72 -6.33
CA LYS A 649 -9.89 25.92 -6.15
C LYS A 649 -11.04 26.88 -5.89
N ILE A 650 -12.07 26.89 -6.73
CA ILE A 650 -13.28 27.69 -6.54
C ILE A 650 -14.43 26.81 -6.02
N PRO A 651 -15.15 27.21 -4.97
CA PRO A 651 -16.27 26.43 -4.44
C PRO A 651 -17.53 26.72 -5.26
N CYS A 652 -17.98 25.74 -6.05
CA CYS A 652 -19.18 25.85 -6.88
C CYS A 652 -20.36 25.11 -6.23
N LYS A 653 -21.55 25.72 -6.24
CA LYS A 653 -22.73 25.24 -5.49
C LYS A 653 -23.63 24.41 -6.38
N LEU A 654 -23.96 23.17 -6.00
CA LEU A 654 -24.94 22.34 -6.69
C LEU A 654 -26.34 22.96 -6.56
N ILE A 655 -26.91 23.47 -7.65
CA ILE A 655 -28.22 24.13 -7.66
C ILE A 655 -29.33 23.31 -8.32
N ASP A 656 -29.02 22.40 -9.24
CA ASP A 656 -29.97 21.43 -9.80
C ASP A 656 -29.32 20.07 -10.06
N LYS A 657 -30.12 19.00 -9.99
CA LYS A 657 -29.74 17.61 -10.21
C LYS A 657 -30.90 16.83 -10.84
N GLN A 658 -30.90 16.71 -12.16
CA GLN A 658 -31.89 15.98 -12.93
C GLN A 658 -31.41 14.54 -13.24
N SER A 659 -32.31 13.56 -13.18
CA SER A 659 -32.04 12.21 -13.70
C SER A 659 -32.41 12.13 -15.18
N ILE A 660 -31.47 11.68 -16.02
CA ILE A 660 -31.70 11.46 -17.46
C ILE A 660 -32.08 9.99 -17.71
N SER A 661 -31.31 9.05 -17.13
CA SER A 661 -31.58 7.62 -17.21
C SER A 661 -31.43 6.98 -15.81
N HIS A 662 -31.50 5.65 -15.74
CA HIS A 662 -31.25 4.92 -14.48
C HIS A 662 -29.88 5.27 -13.85
N ASP A 663 -28.83 5.38 -14.68
CA ASP A 663 -27.44 5.61 -14.26
C ASP A 663 -26.82 6.90 -14.82
N VAL A 664 -27.62 7.83 -15.36
CA VAL A 664 -27.14 9.13 -15.85
C VAL A 664 -27.84 10.27 -15.13
N ARG A 665 -27.05 11.25 -14.70
CA ARG A 665 -27.51 12.51 -14.09
C ARG A 665 -26.98 13.71 -14.86
N LYS A 666 -27.76 14.78 -14.86
CA LYS A 666 -27.33 16.13 -15.20
C LYS A 666 -27.23 16.95 -13.92
N PHE A 667 -26.07 17.52 -13.66
CA PHE A 667 -25.81 18.40 -12.52
C PHE A 667 -25.61 19.83 -13.02
N ARG A 668 -26.21 20.81 -12.32
CA ARG A 668 -25.96 22.24 -12.56
C ARG A 668 -25.30 22.85 -11.33
N PHE A 669 -24.13 23.45 -11.54
CA PHE A 669 -23.34 24.10 -10.49
C PHE A 669 -23.32 25.61 -10.73
N ALA A 670 -23.74 26.38 -9.73
CA ALA A 670 -23.59 27.84 -9.74
C ALA A 670 -22.13 28.22 -9.53
N LEU A 671 -21.72 29.27 -10.25
CA LEU A 671 -20.42 29.93 -10.11
C LEU A 671 -20.36 30.81 -8.86
N PRO A 672 -19.18 31.27 -8.42
CA PRO A 672 -19.05 32.15 -7.25
C PRO A 672 -19.78 33.50 -7.36
N SER A 673 -20.06 33.98 -8.58
CA SER A 673 -20.91 35.16 -8.83
C SER A 673 -21.86 34.92 -10.01
N GLU A 674 -23.04 35.54 -9.96
CA GLU A 674 -24.11 35.36 -10.96
C GLU A 674 -23.83 36.06 -12.30
N ASP A 675 -22.88 37.01 -12.36
CA ASP A 675 -22.45 37.70 -13.59
C ASP A 675 -21.31 36.98 -14.34
N GLN A 676 -20.71 35.97 -13.72
CA GLN A 676 -19.52 35.28 -14.24
C GLN A 676 -19.84 34.31 -15.37
N VAL A 677 -18.86 34.06 -16.24
CA VAL A 677 -18.81 32.84 -17.06
C VAL A 677 -17.77 31.88 -16.48
N LEU A 678 -17.85 30.58 -16.79
CA LEU A 678 -16.92 29.60 -16.22
C LEU A 678 -15.45 29.94 -16.57
N GLY A 679 -15.17 30.45 -17.78
CA GLY A 679 -13.81 30.78 -18.22
C GLY A 679 -12.99 29.56 -18.71
N LEU A 680 -13.67 28.49 -19.12
CA LEU A 680 -13.06 27.28 -19.66
C LEU A 680 -12.93 27.39 -21.20
N PRO A 681 -11.73 27.29 -21.80
CA PRO A 681 -11.58 27.21 -23.26
C PRO A 681 -12.15 25.91 -23.83
N VAL A 682 -12.64 25.95 -25.06
CA VAL A 682 -13.26 24.78 -25.72
C VAL A 682 -12.24 23.66 -25.90
N GLY A 683 -12.56 22.43 -25.49
CA GLY A 683 -11.64 21.28 -25.52
C GLY A 683 -10.81 21.11 -24.25
N LYS A 684 -10.82 22.10 -23.33
CA LYS A 684 -10.26 21.97 -21.99
C LYS A 684 -11.28 21.42 -21.00
N HIS A 685 -10.81 20.93 -19.86
CA HIS A 685 -11.60 20.31 -18.80
C HIS A 685 -11.33 20.96 -17.43
N ILE A 686 -12.11 20.55 -16.43
CA ILE A 686 -11.96 20.95 -15.01
C ILE A 686 -11.67 19.73 -14.14
N PHE A 687 -10.91 19.90 -13.06
CA PHE A 687 -10.89 18.96 -11.95
C PHE A 687 -12.03 19.26 -10.99
N LEU A 688 -12.84 18.24 -10.70
CA LEU A 688 -13.72 18.22 -9.53
C LEU A 688 -12.93 17.64 -8.35
N CYS A 689 -12.95 18.34 -7.22
CA CYS A 689 -12.20 18.03 -6.01
C CYS A 689 -13.18 17.79 -4.86
N ALA A 690 -13.18 16.58 -4.29
CA ALA A 690 -14.02 16.23 -3.14
C ALA A 690 -13.23 15.36 -2.15
N VAL A 691 -13.53 15.47 -0.85
CA VAL A 691 -13.07 14.51 0.15
C VAL A 691 -14.11 13.40 0.26
N ILE A 692 -13.72 12.17 -0.11
CA ILE A 692 -14.59 10.99 -0.13
C ILE A 692 -13.90 9.90 0.68
N ASP A 693 -14.57 9.33 1.68
CA ASP A 693 -13.99 8.34 2.63
C ASP A 693 -12.64 8.80 3.22
N ASP A 694 -12.60 10.05 3.72
CA ASP A 694 -11.43 10.76 4.27
C ASP A 694 -10.21 10.86 3.33
N LYS A 695 -10.45 10.81 2.01
CA LYS A 695 -9.41 10.93 0.96
C LYS A 695 -9.77 11.98 -0.08
N LEU A 696 -8.79 12.78 -0.47
CA LEU A 696 -8.92 13.68 -1.62
C LEU A 696 -9.13 12.85 -2.90
N CYS A 697 -10.30 13.01 -3.52
CA CYS A 697 -10.64 12.47 -4.82
C CYS A 697 -10.68 13.63 -5.82
N MET A 698 -9.71 13.64 -6.75
CA MET A 698 -9.70 14.55 -7.90
C MET A 698 -10.01 13.77 -9.18
N ARG A 699 -10.96 14.25 -9.99
CA ARG A 699 -11.32 13.64 -11.27
C ARG A 699 -11.62 14.71 -12.32
N ALA A 700 -11.13 14.49 -13.54
CA ALA A 700 -11.33 15.39 -14.66
C ALA A 700 -12.74 15.21 -15.26
N TYR A 701 -13.40 16.31 -15.59
CA TYR A 701 -14.69 16.35 -16.28
C TYR A 701 -14.74 17.52 -17.25
N THR A 702 -15.41 17.34 -18.39
CA THR A 702 -15.70 18.42 -19.34
C THR A 702 -17.17 18.84 -19.22
N PRO A 703 -17.46 20.14 -18.97
CA PRO A 703 -18.81 20.70 -18.96
C PRO A 703 -19.54 20.55 -20.30
N THR A 704 -20.83 20.29 -20.21
CA THR A 704 -21.78 20.16 -21.34
C THR A 704 -22.65 21.40 -21.56
N SER A 705 -22.55 22.39 -20.65
CA SER A 705 -22.98 23.78 -20.90
C SER A 705 -22.01 24.47 -21.88
N THR A 706 -22.48 25.45 -22.65
CA THR A 706 -21.56 26.25 -23.47
C THR A 706 -20.64 27.10 -22.59
N ILE A 707 -19.47 27.45 -23.11
CA ILE A 707 -18.39 28.13 -22.35
C ILE A 707 -18.74 29.56 -21.88
N ASP A 708 -19.84 30.12 -22.40
CA ASP A 708 -20.31 31.48 -22.17
C ASP A 708 -21.64 31.56 -21.38
N GLU A 709 -22.15 30.42 -20.89
CA GLU A 709 -23.24 30.40 -19.91
C GLU A 709 -22.86 31.23 -18.67
N VAL A 710 -23.85 31.96 -18.16
CA VAL A 710 -23.65 33.00 -17.13
C VAL A 710 -24.21 32.51 -15.79
N GLY A 711 -23.41 32.61 -14.74
CA GLY A 711 -23.75 32.23 -13.37
C GLY A 711 -23.72 30.72 -13.08
N TYR A 712 -23.58 29.84 -14.08
CA TYR A 712 -23.53 28.39 -13.87
C TYR A 712 -22.70 27.63 -14.92
N PHE A 713 -22.43 26.35 -14.64
CA PHE A 713 -22.03 25.35 -15.63
C PHE A 713 -22.77 24.02 -15.40
N GLU A 714 -22.77 23.14 -16.40
CA GLU A 714 -23.47 21.86 -16.36
C GLU A 714 -22.57 20.66 -16.65
N LEU A 715 -22.87 19.53 -16.02
CA LEU A 715 -22.19 18.26 -16.18
C LEU A 715 -23.20 17.13 -16.39
N VAL A 716 -23.15 16.44 -17.52
CA VAL A 716 -23.79 15.12 -17.69
C VAL A 716 -22.80 14.03 -17.30
N VAL A 717 -23.14 13.23 -16.29
CA VAL A 717 -22.24 12.25 -15.68
C VAL A 717 -22.93 10.90 -15.50
N LYS A 718 -22.20 9.82 -15.83
CA LYS A 718 -22.62 8.45 -15.60
C LYS A 718 -22.24 7.97 -14.19
N ILE A 719 -23.22 7.47 -13.47
CA ILE A 719 -23.15 7.05 -12.07
C ILE A 719 -22.83 5.56 -12.04
N TYR A 720 -21.55 5.24 -11.83
CA TYR A 720 -21.11 3.85 -11.75
C TYR A 720 -21.45 3.30 -10.36
N PHE A 721 -22.63 2.72 -10.19
CA PHE A 721 -23.07 2.21 -8.88
C PHE A 721 -22.26 1.01 -8.38
N LYS A 722 -22.01 1.01 -7.07
CA LYS A 722 -21.49 -0.13 -6.31
C LYS A 722 -22.35 -1.37 -6.52
N GLY A 723 -21.70 -2.53 -6.64
CA GLY A 723 -22.34 -3.83 -6.81
C GLY A 723 -22.78 -4.20 -8.23
N ILE A 724 -22.94 -3.23 -9.16
CA ILE A 724 -23.44 -3.54 -10.52
C ILE A 724 -22.37 -4.19 -11.41
N HIS A 725 -21.16 -3.63 -11.47
CA HIS A 725 -20.14 -4.11 -12.41
C HIS A 725 -19.18 -5.13 -11.76
N PRO A 726 -19.11 -6.39 -12.22
CA PRO A 726 -18.35 -7.45 -11.52
C PRO A 726 -16.84 -7.22 -11.50
N LYS A 727 -16.27 -6.48 -12.46
CA LYS A 727 -14.85 -6.06 -12.44
C LYS A 727 -14.58 -4.79 -11.61
N PHE A 728 -15.63 -4.03 -11.27
CA PHE A 728 -15.53 -2.76 -10.53
C PHE A 728 -16.58 -2.71 -9.41
N PRO A 729 -16.54 -3.64 -8.43
CA PRO A 729 -17.62 -3.82 -7.45
C PRO A 729 -17.86 -2.62 -6.54
N ASN A 730 -16.88 -1.72 -6.40
CA ASN A 730 -17.01 -0.48 -5.61
C ASN A 730 -17.72 0.66 -6.37
N GLY A 731 -17.96 0.51 -7.68
CA GLY A 731 -18.44 1.59 -8.52
C GLY A 731 -17.41 2.72 -8.73
N GLY A 732 -17.87 3.88 -9.17
CA GLY A 732 -17.08 5.10 -9.34
C GLY A 732 -17.24 6.01 -8.12
N GLN A 733 -16.15 6.34 -7.43
CA GLN A 733 -16.21 7.12 -6.18
C GLN A 733 -16.79 8.52 -6.41
N MET A 734 -16.21 9.29 -7.34
CA MET A 734 -16.67 10.66 -7.61
C MET A 734 -18.10 10.71 -8.16
N SER A 735 -18.50 9.84 -9.10
CA SER A 735 -19.88 9.92 -9.62
C SER A 735 -20.95 9.44 -8.63
N GLN A 736 -20.65 8.47 -7.75
CA GLN A 736 -21.55 8.15 -6.64
C GLN A 736 -21.60 9.27 -5.59
N TYR A 737 -20.48 9.95 -5.32
CA TYR A 737 -20.47 11.14 -4.46
C TYR A 737 -21.35 12.24 -5.05
N LEU A 738 -21.19 12.59 -6.32
CA LEU A 738 -22.04 13.55 -7.03
C LEU A 738 -23.52 13.16 -6.95
N ASP A 739 -23.90 11.90 -7.23
CA ASP A 739 -25.31 11.46 -7.12
C ASP A 739 -25.83 11.55 -5.68
N SER A 740 -24.98 11.34 -4.67
CA SER A 740 -25.33 11.49 -3.25
C SER A 740 -25.42 12.95 -2.77
N MET A 741 -24.80 13.92 -3.46
CA MET A 741 -24.77 15.33 -3.03
C MET A 741 -26.18 15.91 -2.87
N PRO A 742 -26.52 16.50 -1.71
CA PRO A 742 -27.74 17.28 -1.55
C PRO A 742 -27.71 18.57 -2.39
N LEU A 743 -28.87 19.04 -2.86
CA LEU A 743 -28.97 20.37 -3.44
C LEU A 743 -28.54 21.44 -2.42
N GLY A 744 -27.82 22.45 -2.89
CA GLY A 744 -27.25 23.51 -2.08
C GLY A 744 -25.88 23.22 -1.45
N SER A 745 -25.35 21.99 -1.59
CA SER A 745 -23.98 21.65 -1.19
C SER A 745 -22.94 22.19 -2.18
N PHE A 746 -21.67 22.28 -1.76
CA PHE A 746 -20.57 22.80 -2.55
C PHE A 746 -19.61 21.70 -3.02
N LEU A 747 -18.93 21.96 -4.13
CA LEU A 747 -17.87 21.14 -4.71
C LEU A 747 -16.74 22.05 -5.18
N ASP A 748 -15.50 21.73 -4.82
CA ASP A 748 -14.34 22.50 -5.28
C ASP A 748 -14.02 22.16 -6.73
N VAL A 749 -13.78 23.20 -7.54
CA VAL A 749 -13.44 23.11 -8.96
C VAL A 749 -12.08 23.78 -9.20
N LYS A 750 -11.16 23.11 -9.90
CA LYS A 750 -9.84 23.65 -10.28
C LYS A 750 -9.64 23.53 -11.79
N GLY A 751 -9.11 24.56 -12.44
CA GLY A 751 -8.94 24.62 -13.89
C GLY A 751 -8.64 26.04 -14.40
N PRO A 752 -8.68 26.30 -15.72
CA PRO A 752 -8.88 25.31 -16.80
C PRO A 752 -7.66 24.38 -16.96
N LEU A 753 -7.89 23.16 -17.48
CA LEU A 753 -6.86 22.13 -17.70
C LEU A 753 -6.97 21.51 -19.09
N GLY A 754 -5.85 21.03 -19.63
CA GLY A 754 -5.82 20.30 -20.91
C GLY A 754 -5.07 21.07 -21.99
N HIS A 755 -4.48 20.31 -22.92
CA HIS A 755 -3.50 20.79 -23.89
C HIS A 755 -4.06 21.00 -25.31
N ILE A 756 -5.36 20.73 -25.51
CA ILE A 756 -6.12 20.96 -26.74
C ILE A 756 -7.07 22.12 -26.47
N GLU A 757 -7.07 23.12 -27.35
CA GLU A 757 -8.03 24.23 -27.33
C GLU A 757 -8.56 24.46 -28.74
N TYR A 758 -9.88 24.47 -28.91
CA TYR A 758 -10.52 24.82 -30.18
C TYR A 758 -10.75 26.34 -30.24
N GLN A 759 -10.22 26.97 -31.29
CA GLN A 759 -10.22 28.42 -31.48
C GLN A 759 -11.20 28.89 -32.57
N GLY A 760 -12.06 27.99 -33.06
CA GLY A 760 -13.06 28.27 -34.09
C GLY A 760 -12.56 28.08 -35.52
N LYS A 761 -13.49 27.83 -36.45
CA LYS A 761 -13.27 27.79 -37.90
C LYS A 761 -12.15 26.84 -38.33
N GLY A 762 -12.18 25.63 -37.77
CA GLY A 762 -11.21 24.57 -38.00
C GLY A 762 -9.91 24.67 -37.20
N ASN A 763 -9.66 25.77 -36.46
CA ASN A 763 -8.36 26.02 -35.80
C ASN A 763 -8.30 25.41 -34.39
N PHE A 764 -7.19 24.73 -34.11
CA PHE A 764 -6.87 24.14 -32.81
C PHE A 764 -5.48 24.58 -32.33
N LEU A 765 -5.39 25.04 -31.08
CA LEU A 765 -4.12 25.21 -30.39
C LEU A 765 -3.83 23.94 -29.59
N VAL A 766 -2.83 23.16 -30.03
CA VAL A 766 -2.45 21.86 -29.44
C VAL A 766 -1.02 21.95 -28.92
N HIS A 767 -0.82 21.86 -27.61
CA HIS A 767 0.46 22.15 -26.92
C HIS A 767 1.10 23.49 -27.36
N GLY A 768 0.28 24.52 -27.61
CA GLY A 768 0.75 25.82 -28.09
C GLY A 768 1.13 25.88 -29.59
N LYS A 769 0.97 24.78 -30.34
CA LYS A 769 1.11 24.76 -31.80
C LYS A 769 -0.26 24.90 -32.47
N GLN A 770 -0.35 25.71 -33.52
CA GLN A 770 -1.55 25.76 -34.34
C GLN A 770 -1.68 24.50 -35.21
N LYS A 771 -2.89 23.94 -35.27
CA LYS A 771 -3.34 22.87 -36.17
C LYS A 771 -4.68 23.27 -36.78
N PHE A 772 -4.99 22.72 -37.96
CA PHE A 772 -6.19 23.09 -38.71
C PHE A 772 -6.88 21.86 -39.29
N ALA A 773 -8.22 21.86 -39.29
CA ALA A 773 -9.02 20.85 -39.95
C ALA A 773 -10.30 21.44 -40.56
N LYS A 774 -10.68 20.94 -41.75
CA LYS A 774 -12.04 21.07 -42.29
C LYS A 774 -12.93 19.87 -41.94
N LYS A 775 -12.33 18.71 -41.61
CA LYS A 775 -13.06 17.48 -41.30
C LYS A 775 -12.52 16.86 -40.02
N LEU A 776 -13.42 16.53 -39.09
CA LEU A 776 -13.10 15.95 -37.79
C LEU A 776 -13.65 14.54 -37.65
N ALA A 777 -12.76 13.55 -37.54
CA ALA A 777 -13.09 12.18 -37.21
C ALA A 777 -13.16 12.03 -35.67
N MET A 778 -14.35 12.01 -35.10
CA MET A 778 -14.59 12.08 -33.65
C MET A 778 -14.96 10.70 -33.09
N ILE A 779 -14.06 10.04 -32.36
CA ILE A 779 -14.28 8.68 -31.83
C ILE A 779 -14.46 8.71 -30.31
N ALA A 780 -15.70 8.52 -29.86
CA ALA A 780 -16.09 8.60 -28.46
C ALA A 780 -16.41 7.22 -27.86
N GLY A 781 -16.15 7.04 -26.55
CA GLY A 781 -16.49 5.83 -25.80
C GLY A 781 -17.12 6.13 -24.44
N GLY A 782 -18.38 5.75 -24.23
CA GLY A 782 -19.12 6.00 -22.99
C GLY A 782 -19.15 7.48 -22.58
N THR A 783 -18.61 7.82 -21.40
CA THR A 783 -18.51 9.23 -20.94
C THR A 783 -17.54 10.09 -21.76
N GLY A 784 -16.69 9.49 -22.62
CA GLY A 784 -15.77 10.20 -23.51
C GLY A 784 -16.42 11.04 -24.60
N ILE A 785 -17.76 11.08 -24.67
CA ILE A 785 -18.47 12.00 -25.58
C ILE A 785 -18.38 13.47 -25.13
N THR A 786 -18.18 13.78 -23.84
CA THR A 786 -18.33 15.17 -23.37
C THR A 786 -17.28 16.17 -23.91
N PRO A 787 -15.99 15.84 -24.15
CA PRO A 787 -15.07 16.74 -24.83
C PRO A 787 -15.40 16.93 -26.31
N VAL A 788 -15.82 15.84 -26.98
CA VAL A 788 -16.26 15.85 -28.39
C VAL A 788 -17.49 16.76 -28.53
N TYR A 789 -18.50 16.57 -27.69
CA TYR A 789 -19.73 17.35 -27.65
C TYR A 789 -19.47 18.84 -27.40
N GLN A 790 -18.54 19.20 -26.50
CA GLN A 790 -18.19 20.61 -26.27
C GLN A 790 -17.55 21.27 -27.51
N VAL A 791 -16.71 20.54 -28.25
CA VAL A 791 -16.17 21.02 -29.54
C VAL A 791 -17.28 21.14 -30.59
N MET A 792 -18.21 20.19 -30.66
CA MET A 792 -19.39 20.27 -31.54
C MET A 792 -20.27 21.49 -31.21
N GLN A 793 -20.54 21.76 -29.92
CA GLN A 793 -21.29 22.95 -29.50
C GLN A 793 -20.64 24.26 -29.97
N ALA A 794 -19.31 24.36 -29.90
CA ALA A 794 -18.61 25.55 -30.38
C ALA A 794 -18.71 25.70 -31.91
N ILE A 795 -18.49 24.62 -32.65
CA ILE A 795 -18.55 24.57 -34.12
C ILE A 795 -19.95 24.90 -34.66
N LEU A 796 -21.02 24.43 -33.99
CA LEU A 796 -22.40 24.66 -34.41
C LEU A 796 -22.97 26.00 -33.94
N LYS A 797 -22.25 26.74 -33.09
CA LYS A 797 -22.66 28.04 -32.57
C LYS A 797 -22.12 29.21 -33.41
N ASP A 798 -20.97 29.04 -34.06
CA ASP A 798 -20.48 30.00 -35.04
C ASP A 798 -20.99 29.61 -36.45
N PRO A 799 -21.93 30.37 -37.05
CA PRO A 799 -22.45 30.05 -38.39
C PRO A 799 -21.41 30.21 -39.50
N GLU A 800 -20.29 30.88 -39.22
CA GLU A 800 -19.18 31.11 -40.14
C GLU A 800 -18.03 30.09 -39.95
N ASP A 801 -18.20 29.10 -39.07
CA ASP A 801 -17.35 27.92 -38.97
C ASP A 801 -17.86 26.87 -39.96
N ASP A 802 -17.05 26.41 -40.91
CA ASP A 802 -17.46 25.44 -41.96
C ASP A 802 -17.11 23.98 -41.62
N THR A 803 -16.56 23.72 -40.44
CA THR A 803 -16.00 22.40 -40.08
C THR A 803 -17.06 21.28 -40.13
N GLU A 804 -16.73 20.18 -40.79
CA GLU A 804 -17.51 18.94 -40.80
C GLU A 804 -17.07 17.99 -39.67
N MET A 805 -18.01 17.25 -39.10
CA MET A 805 -17.85 16.41 -37.92
C MET A 805 -18.48 15.04 -38.15
N TYR A 806 -17.67 14.00 -37.96
CA TYR A 806 -18.01 12.61 -38.21
C TYR A 806 -17.80 11.82 -36.92
N VAL A 807 -18.89 11.58 -36.18
CA VAL A 807 -18.86 11.01 -34.84
C VAL A 807 -19.11 9.49 -34.89
N VAL A 808 -18.16 8.69 -34.42
CA VAL A 808 -18.35 7.26 -34.12
C VAL A 808 -18.38 7.09 -32.61
N TYR A 809 -19.54 6.78 -32.05
CA TYR A 809 -19.76 6.76 -30.60
C TYR A 809 -20.11 5.35 -30.09
N ALA A 810 -19.15 4.74 -29.38
CA ALA A 810 -19.26 3.39 -28.84
C ALA A 810 -19.80 3.36 -27.39
N ASN A 811 -20.79 2.50 -27.16
CA ASN A 811 -21.50 2.30 -25.90
C ASN A 811 -21.78 0.80 -25.67
N ARG A 812 -22.38 0.43 -24.53
CA ARG A 812 -22.71 -0.98 -24.25
C ARG A 812 -24.05 -1.37 -24.86
N THR A 813 -25.08 -0.59 -24.59
CA THR A 813 -26.45 -0.72 -25.14
C THR A 813 -26.96 0.64 -25.63
N GLU A 814 -28.15 0.66 -26.22
CA GLU A 814 -28.83 1.87 -26.67
C GLU A 814 -29.17 2.86 -25.53
N ASP A 815 -29.36 2.35 -24.30
CA ASP A 815 -29.69 3.16 -23.11
C ASP A 815 -28.44 3.76 -22.42
N ASP A 816 -27.25 3.38 -22.86
CA ASP A 816 -25.98 3.93 -22.37
C ASP A 816 -25.55 5.22 -23.08
N ILE A 817 -26.18 5.56 -24.22
CA ILE A 817 -25.76 6.63 -25.13
C ILE A 817 -26.12 7.99 -24.55
N LEU A 818 -25.13 8.73 -24.06
CA LEU A 818 -25.32 10.06 -23.49
C LEU A 818 -25.57 11.10 -24.60
N LEU A 819 -26.40 12.12 -24.33
CA LEU A 819 -26.64 13.26 -25.24
C LEU A 819 -27.18 12.85 -26.64
N LYS A 820 -27.84 11.69 -26.72
CA LYS A 820 -28.29 11.09 -27.98
C LYS A 820 -29.32 11.96 -28.71
N GLU A 821 -30.24 12.59 -27.98
CA GLU A 821 -31.31 13.40 -28.57
C GLU A 821 -30.75 14.67 -29.21
N GLU A 822 -29.76 15.31 -28.57
CA GLU A 822 -29.05 16.46 -29.12
C GLU A 822 -28.19 16.08 -30.33
N LEU A 823 -27.43 14.98 -30.24
CA LEU A 823 -26.57 14.47 -31.33
C LEU A 823 -27.38 14.08 -32.58
N ASP A 824 -28.48 13.35 -32.41
CA ASP A 824 -29.40 13.00 -33.50
C ASP A 824 -30.03 14.27 -34.09
N SER A 825 -30.47 15.22 -33.25
CA SER A 825 -31.10 16.44 -33.73
C SER A 825 -30.15 17.35 -34.51
N TRP A 826 -28.85 17.35 -34.21
CA TRP A 826 -27.85 18.03 -35.04
C TRP A 826 -27.59 17.31 -36.36
N ALA A 827 -27.49 15.97 -36.34
CA ALA A 827 -27.32 15.17 -37.56
C ALA A 827 -28.52 15.25 -38.52
N GLU A 828 -29.74 15.40 -37.99
CA GLU A 828 -30.96 15.59 -38.81
C GLU A 828 -31.09 17.01 -39.37
N LYS A 829 -30.64 18.04 -38.63
CA LYS A 829 -30.75 19.45 -39.04
C LYS A 829 -29.63 19.91 -39.99
N ILE A 830 -28.44 19.33 -39.88
CA ILE A 830 -27.23 19.77 -40.58
C ILE A 830 -26.45 18.54 -41.12
N PRO A 831 -27.10 17.62 -41.87
CA PRO A 831 -26.54 16.31 -42.24
C PRO A 831 -25.30 16.39 -43.15
N GLU A 832 -25.11 17.50 -43.86
CA GLU A 832 -23.94 17.74 -44.70
C GLU A 832 -22.68 18.00 -43.86
N ARG A 833 -22.83 18.56 -42.64
CA ARG A 833 -21.72 18.81 -41.70
C ARG A 833 -21.67 17.85 -40.52
N VAL A 834 -22.79 17.35 -40.02
CA VAL A 834 -22.85 16.52 -38.80
C VAL A 834 -23.32 15.11 -39.16
N LYS A 835 -22.43 14.14 -39.02
CA LYS A 835 -22.72 12.71 -39.22
C LYS A 835 -22.44 11.98 -37.90
N VAL A 836 -23.41 11.20 -37.42
CA VAL A 836 -23.29 10.45 -36.16
C VAL A 836 -23.63 8.99 -36.41
N TRP A 837 -22.71 8.11 -36.01
CA TRP A 837 -22.84 6.66 -36.08
C TRP A 837 -22.58 6.03 -34.72
N TYR A 838 -23.52 5.22 -34.25
CA TYR A 838 -23.42 4.57 -32.95
C TYR A 838 -22.92 3.14 -33.09
N VAL A 839 -22.18 2.67 -32.08
CA VAL A 839 -21.78 1.27 -31.94
C VAL A 839 -22.21 0.80 -30.56
N VAL A 840 -23.03 -0.25 -30.46
CA VAL A 840 -23.41 -0.85 -29.17
C VAL A 840 -22.82 -2.25 -29.06
N GLN A 841 -22.28 -2.62 -27.89
CA GLN A 841 -21.75 -3.96 -27.68
C GLN A 841 -22.85 -5.03 -27.88
N ASP A 842 -24.01 -4.79 -27.27
CA ASP A 842 -25.20 -5.64 -27.32
C ASP A 842 -26.42 -4.75 -27.56
N SER A 843 -27.27 -5.08 -28.53
CA SER A 843 -28.53 -4.36 -28.80
C SER A 843 -29.68 -4.96 -28.00
N ILE A 844 -30.46 -4.12 -27.32
CA ILE A 844 -31.62 -4.52 -26.51
C ILE A 844 -32.96 -4.09 -27.10
N LYS A 845 -32.98 -3.50 -28.32
CA LYS A 845 -34.18 -3.02 -29.00
C LYS A 845 -34.26 -3.55 -30.44
N GLU A 846 -35.42 -4.09 -30.82
CA GLU A 846 -35.66 -4.47 -32.22
C GLU A 846 -35.56 -3.26 -33.14
N GLY A 847 -34.92 -3.43 -34.31
CA GLY A 847 -34.75 -2.38 -35.31
C GLY A 847 -33.55 -1.44 -35.10
N TRP A 848 -32.55 -1.82 -34.28
CA TRP A 848 -31.29 -1.07 -34.21
C TRP A 848 -30.61 -0.96 -35.59
N LYS A 849 -30.47 0.28 -36.08
CA LYS A 849 -30.04 0.61 -37.45
C LYS A 849 -28.55 0.90 -37.62
N TYR A 850 -27.75 0.74 -36.56
CA TYR A 850 -26.31 1.02 -36.56
C TYR A 850 -25.49 -0.24 -36.21
N SER A 851 -24.17 -0.11 -36.04
CA SER A 851 -23.30 -1.27 -35.77
C SER A 851 -23.52 -1.90 -34.40
N ILE A 852 -23.24 -3.21 -34.32
CA ILE A 852 -23.21 -4.01 -33.09
C ILE A 852 -21.80 -4.58 -32.89
N GLY A 853 -21.33 -4.68 -31.64
CA GLY A 853 -20.02 -5.17 -31.24
C GLY A 853 -19.04 -4.06 -30.85
N PHE A 854 -17.81 -4.12 -31.35
CA PHE A 854 -16.75 -3.14 -31.06
C PHE A 854 -16.43 -2.29 -32.28
N ILE A 855 -15.76 -1.15 -32.07
CA ILE A 855 -15.20 -0.35 -33.18
C ILE A 855 -14.20 -1.21 -33.96
N THR A 856 -14.39 -1.29 -35.27
CA THR A 856 -13.51 -2.00 -36.20
C THR A 856 -13.03 -1.07 -37.30
N GLU A 857 -11.99 -1.49 -38.03
CA GLU A 857 -11.49 -0.79 -39.21
C GLU A 857 -12.58 -0.55 -40.28
N ALA A 858 -13.48 -1.52 -40.49
CA ALA A 858 -14.59 -1.37 -41.43
C ALA A 858 -15.55 -0.24 -41.02
N ILE A 859 -15.97 -0.23 -39.75
CA ILE A 859 -16.84 0.82 -39.18
C ILE A 859 -16.18 2.20 -39.30
N LEU A 860 -14.86 2.32 -39.09
CA LEU A 860 -14.18 3.59 -39.27
C LEU A 860 -14.10 4.00 -40.75
N ARG A 861 -13.69 3.10 -41.66
CA ARG A 861 -13.65 3.40 -43.11
C ARG A 861 -15.00 3.77 -43.72
N GLU A 862 -16.11 3.30 -43.14
CA GLU A 862 -17.46 3.62 -43.61
C GLU A 862 -18.01 4.95 -43.05
N HIS A 863 -17.57 5.36 -41.85
CA HIS A 863 -18.25 6.44 -41.10
C HIS A 863 -17.37 7.62 -40.63
N ILE A 864 -16.05 7.58 -40.82
CA ILE A 864 -15.17 8.76 -40.65
C ILE A 864 -14.42 9.09 -41.97
N PRO A 865 -13.97 10.34 -42.17
CA PRO A 865 -13.21 10.70 -43.38
C PRO A 865 -11.90 9.92 -43.51
N GLU A 866 -11.44 9.75 -44.76
CA GLU A 866 -10.07 9.37 -45.06
C GLU A 866 -9.08 10.48 -44.62
N PRO A 867 -7.82 10.14 -44.26
CA PRO A 867 -6.84 11.10 -43.76
C PRO A 867 -6.44 12.12 -44.83
N SER A 868 -6.26 13.37 -44.41
CA SER A 868 -5.77 14.45 -45.26
C SER A 868 -5.06 15.52 -44.43
N HIS A 869 -4.35 16.43 -45.11
CA HIS A 869 -3.75 17.62 -44.47
C HIS A 869 -4.78 18.63 -43.90
N THR A 870 -6.08 18.37 -44.06
CA THR A 870 -7.19 19.11 -43.42
C THR A 870 -8.13 18.19 -42.62
N THR A 871 -7.70 16.96 -42.31
CA THR A 871 -8.44 16.03 -41.46
C THR A 871 -7.70 15.84 -40.14
N LEU A 872 -8.40 16.03 -39.02
CA LEU A 872 -7.91 15.64 -37.69
C LEU A 872 -8.85 14.59 -37.10
N ALA A 873 -8.30 13.63 -36.37
CA ALA A 873 -9.06 12.74 -35.51
C ALA A 873 -9.06 13.30 -34.08
N LEU A 874 -10.19 13.21 -33.39
CA LEU A 874 -10.30 13.44 -31.95
C LEU A 874 -10.82 12.16 -31.31
N ALA A 875 -10.21 11.72 -30.21
CA ALA A 875 -10.66 10.51 -29.51
C ALA A 875 -10.72 10.71 -28.00
N CYS A 876 -11.73 10.14 -27.35
CA CYS A 876 -11.82 10.07 -25.89
C CYS A 876 -12.67 8.87 -25.45
N GLY A 877 -12.21 8.14 -24.44
CA GLY A 877 -12.89 6.94 -23.94
C GLY A 877 -11.95 6.04 -23.14
N PRO A 878 -12.37 4.80 -22.81
CA PRO A 878 -11.57 3.88 -22.02
C PRO A 878 -10.22 3.57 -22.70
N PRO A 879 -9.08 3.52 -21.97
CA PRO A 879 -7.77 3.27 -22.57
C PRO A 879 -7.68 2.05 -23.49
N PRO A 880 -8.35 0.90 -23.20
CA PRO A 880 -8.36 -0.24 -24.13
C PRO A 880 -9.03 0.07 -25.48
N MET A 881 -10.03 0.96 -25.53
CA MET A 881 -10.64 1.41 -26.79
C MET A 881 -9.63 2.19 -27.62
N ILE A 882 -8.96 3.16 -26.99
CA ILE A 882 -7.94 3.99 -27.66
C ILE A 882 -6.78 3.12 -28.17
N GLN A 883 -6.23 2.27 -27.30
CA GLN A 883 -5.04 1.46 -27.59
C GLN A 883 -5.27 0.31 -28.57
N PHE A 884 -6.42 -0.37 -28.51
CA PHE A 884 -6.65 -1.60 -29.30
C PHE A 884 -7.68 -1.45 -30.43
N ALA A 885 -8.46 -0.35 -30.47
CA ALA A 885 -9.47 -0.14 -31.51
C ALA A 885 -9.34 1.19 -32.26
N VAL A 886 -8.94 2.30 -31.62
CA VAL A 886 -8.78 3.59 -32.31
C VAL A 886 -7.43 3.68 -33.01
N ASN A 887 -6.33 3.73 -32.24
CA ASN A 887 -4.97 3.91 -32.77
C ASN A 887 -4.62 2.91 -33.89
N PRO A 888 -4.74 1.58 -33.71
CA PRO A 888 -4.29 0.62 -34.73
C PRO A 888 -5.22 0.51 -35.94
N ASN A 889 -6.42 1.09 -35.92
CA ASN A 889 -7.29 1.11 -37.10
C ASN A 889 -7.14 2.44 -37.86
N LEU A 890 -7.00 3.57 -37.15
CA LEU A 890 -6.62 4.85 -37.77
C LEU A 890 -5.25 4.76 -38.46
N GLU A 891 -4.28 4.06 -37.88
CA GLU A 891 -2.94 3.87 -38.46
C GLU A 891 -3.01 3.10 -39.79
N LYS A 892 -3.80 2.03 -39.87
CA LYS A 892 -4.07 1.29 -41.13
C LYS A 892 -4.87 2.10 -42.15
N MET A 893 -5.67 3.07 -41.69
CA MET A 893 -6.35 4.03 -42.57
C MET A 893 -5.37 5.09 -43.10
N GLY A 894 -4.16 5.21 -42.53
CA GLY A 894 -3.13 6.16 -42.96
C GLY A 894 -3.14 7.49 -42.21
N TYR A 895 -3.83 7.58 -41.07
CA TYR A 895 -3.72 8.73 -40.18
C TYR A 895 -2.34 8.76 -39.50
N ASP A 896 -1.72 9.93 -39.44
CA ASP A 896 -0.57 10.13 -38.56
C ASP A 896 -1.05 10.17 -37.09
N ILE A 897 -0.75 9.13 -36.33
CA ILE A 897 -1.18 9.00 -34.92
C ILE A 897 -0.49 9.99 -33.99
N LYS A 898 0.60 10.65 -34.43
CA LYS A 898 1.33 11.67 -33.65
C LYS A 898 0.87 13.09 -33.99
N ASP A 899 0.57 13.36 -35.26
CA ASP A 899 0.24 14.71 -35.71
C ASP A 899 -1.22 14.93 -36.15
N SER A 900 -1.96 13.89 -36.54
CA SER A 900 -3.38 13.98 -36.91
C SER A 900 -4.36 13.51 -35.84
N LEU A 901 -3.95 12.71 -34.85
CA LEU A 901 -4.81 12.28 -33.73
C LEU A 901 -4.63 13.18 -32.50
N LEU A 902 -5.75 13.70 -31.98
CA LEU A 902 -5.85 14.41 -30.71
C LEU A 902 -6.59 13.53 -29.70
N VAL A 903 -6.07 13.38 -28.48
CA VAL A 903 -6.69 12.57 -27.42
C VAL A 903 -6.96 13.44 -26.19
N PHE A 904 -8.20 13.44 -25.71
CA PHE A 904 -8.65 14.16 -24.51
C PHE A 904 -8.54 13.31 -23.24
#